data_AF-A0AAJ7CE57-F1
#
_entry.id   AF-A0AAJ7CE57-F1
#
_cell.length_a   1.000
_cell.length_b   1.000
_cell.length_c   1.000
_cell.angle_alpha   90.00
_cell.angle_beta   90.00
_cell.angle_gamma   90.00
#
_symmetry.space_group_name_H-M   'P 1'
#
loop_
_entity.id
_entity.type
_entity.pdbx_description
1 polymer ?
#
loop_
_entity_poly.entity_id
_entity_poly.type
_entity_poly.pdbx_seq_one_letter_code
_entity_poly.pdbx_strand_id
1 'polypeptide(L)'
;MNETHDRKARPSTQDGEPQRTFSSFFAKSTLSQRYTNDMNKNPNRKRTPDEDDDKIFKKQRTGLLSLEERDSRDDTTKDFTNDHITKTIKLENKHNTKNDSCMLNDNANRETSSSPKNILCFKNSPLKQSPPRGITSKSLTPKRSAMKNLSEKENIEASTSVNYSSTKHITCPLKEKIKEENDQHDDFDDFFDNEWSDTDLELATEADLSSLRRYTIIDAKLDNKSTIVTVQDEETKVVSNVYCSGYWRDIKYETGEIITIQAIKESNKWIVDNNNGFIITEPDKLVSGTSVVGALFCTRRGVLNERFRGIDCLPFCEPDVSLMTVGILVHEILQKVLTDKIYDLPEISQLANATLRSWQVVNMLYSSGMSTNECKKRIAEYITRIDEFIQRYIKEKKPKNPDNNFDGKIEKVHEIEENIWLPKLGIKGKVDATVEVRINDRRRIVPLELKTGRASFSAEHKGQIILYTMLMRYTGRDVDSGLLLYLKENTMREMKSGHHEKRDLILLRNSLAHYLTKEPDVVLPEPINHHSACSTCPYNAICSAYLTKEKNYKLSDNHPLNSVSARVLKNVTEKHIDYVLEWIKFLEIEEDAQTEGISLRDIWTKTPQEREKNSKCLGNLSVVNKVTEECGKYEHKFSRATKTNKNSIDDFRRTNFTESEYVIISTNTRINISSGFITDIQEDFIAVLLDRNITSQNHNSTYHIDKYISSNLLSCSLVNLGGLLSNHDTCDKLRKIIIDKTPATFKAKLPAAVAMNSADILYRLNKLQKRAIIKTIAANEYILIKGMPGTGKTQTLVALIELLAKTGKSVLVTAHTNSAVDNILLKLLEKDIDFLRLGSSAKIHPALRNNSEASFATYCTTAEALEAAYKKKNVVGVTCFGANHPLLRRRKFDVCTVDESTQVLQPTLLRPLYAANKFVLLGDPEQLPPIVKSEVARKCGMGESLFVRLDNENNTIELVLQYRMNTTIMNLANSLTYKGKLKAGNDAVADATLKVKDESILESRSRWIAKILSTKLNDSVVIVNTDKTYDLHSKTKLESDNYGEERGSVNVGEAAIVVKLIHTLLKAGVNPDDIGVIAPYRAQVSLLKKQVHPHDIEVNTVDQYQGRDKSVILYSCTKSLPQEKWEKKYEFQILDDHQRLTVAITRSKHKLIIVCDKPTMENFLPFKKLFAHCREEDFVNLRDNHNDFSWKELLEL
;
A
#
# COMPACT_ATOMS: atom_id res chain seq x y z
N MET A 1 26.30 8.71 65.20
CA MET A 1 26.79 7.69 66.15
C MET A 1 27.67 6.73 65.37
N ASN A 2 28.86 6.45 65.91
CA ASN A 2 29.73 5.28 65.70
C ASN A 2 30.00 4.84 64.24
N GLU A 3 31.16 5.15 63.64
CA GLU A 3 32.50 4.50 63.82
C GLU A 3 32.69 3.30 62.85
N THR A 4 33.85 3.01 62.22
CA THR A 4 35.23 3.55 62.37
C THR A 4 36.10 3.30 61.11
N HIS A 5 37.15 4.13 60.90
CA HIS A 5 38.48 3.82 60.27
C HIS A 5 38.60 3.32 58.79
N ASP A 6 39.70 3.51 58.04
CA ASP A 6 40.78 4.55 58.00
C ASP A 6 41.67 4.35 56.72
N ARG A 7 42.65 5.26 56.48
CA ARG A 7 43.79 5.24 55.53
C ARG A 7 43.43 5.48 54.04
N LYS A 8 43.96 6.47 53.29
CA LYS A 8 45.27 7.17 53.14
C LYS A 8 46.26 6.51 52.15
N ALA A 9 46.45 7.09 50.96
CA ALA A 9 47.77 7.31 50.31
C ALA A 9 47.66 8.24 49.06
N ARG A 10 48.69 9.05 48.81
CA ARG A 10 48.76 10.31 48.03
C ARG A 10 49.37 10.16 46.59
N PRO A 11 49.60 11.24 45.79
CA PRO A 11 49.59 11.18 44.31
C PRO A 11 50.88 11.62 43.57
N SER A 12 50.84 11.57 42.22
CA SER A 12 51.57 12.42 41.23
C SER A 12 50.76 12.45 39.91
N THR A 13 50.75 13.41 38.94
CA THR A 13 51.40 14.71 38.60
C THR A 13 52.47 14.72 37.49
N GLN A 14 52.20 15.49 36.41
CA GLN A 14 53.10 15.97 35.33
C GLN A 14 53.68 14.92 34.34
N ASP A 15 54.05 15.21 33.08
CA ASP A 15 53.77 16.33 32.14
C ASP A 15 54.08 15.85 30.68
N GLY A 16 53.66 16.55 29.62
CA GLY A 16 54.17 16.26 28.26
C GLY A 16 53.35 16.71 27.03
N GLU A 17 53.23 18.02 26.78
CA GLU A 17 52.96 18.55 25.42
C GLU A 17 54.31 18.75 24.68
N PRO A 18 54.39 18.66 23.32
CA PRO A 18 54.03 19.82 22.48
C PRO A 18 53.25 19.44 21.19
N GLN A 19 52.29 20.22 20.66
CA GLN A 19 52.39 21.59 20.11
C GLN A 19 53.28 21.63 18.84
N ARG A 20 52.78 21.92 17.62
CA ARG A 20 52.38 23.22 17.04
C ARG A 20 51.88 22.94 15.59
N THR A 21 51.21 23.77 14.77
CA THR A 21 50.60 25.15 14.69
C THR A 21 49.80 25.15 13.36
N PHE A 22 48.87 26.02 12.93
CA PHE A 22 48.20 27.29 13.31
C PHE A 22 46.92 27.33 12.40
N SER A 23 46.09 28.35 12.14
CA SER A 23 45.60 29.68 12.62
C SER A 23 44.36 29.99 11.71
N SER A 24 43.50 31.00 11.77
CA SER A 24 43.18 32.23 12.56
C SER A 24 41.73 32.64 12.09
N PHE A 25 41.03 33.75 12.41
CA PHE A 25 41.32 35.09 12.97
C PHE A 25 40.10 35.55 13.84
N PHE A 26 40.38 36.26 14.94
CA PHE A 26 39.69 37.40 15.62
C PHE A 26 38.21 37.78 15.33
N ALA A 27 37.45 38.43 16.23
CA ALA A 27 37.47 38.72 17.69
C ALA A 27 36.14 39.50 18.05
N LYS A 28 35.77 40.00 19.25
CA LYS A 28 36.52 40.47 20.45
C LYS A 28 35.54 40.78 21.65
N SER A 29 35.96 40.55 22.92
CA SER A 29 35.62 41.30 24.19
C SER A 29 34.15 41.55 24.66
N THR A 30 33.73 41.59 25.95
CA THR A 30 34.33 41.36 27.32
C THR A 30 33.24 41.37 28.44
N LEU A 31 33.49 40.67 29.58
CA LEU A 31 33.22 40.98 31.04
C LEU A 31 31.92 41.71 31.53
N SER A 32 31.34 41.54 32.74
CA SER A 32 31.48 40.58 33.89
C SER A 32 30.48 40.87 35.05
N GLN A 33 30.19 39.90 35.95
CA GLN A 33 29.58 40.04 37.32
C GLN A 33 28.08 40.50 37.40
N ARG A 34 27.26 40.33 38.46
CA ARG A 34 27.32 39.62 39.77
C ARG A 34 25.90 39.36 40.38
N TYR A 35 25.70 38.19 41.03
CA TYR A 35 24.96 37.91 42.29
C TYR A 35 23.42 38.13 42.51
N THR A 36 22.84 37.14 43.22
CA THR A 36 21.76 37.14 44.27
C THR A 36 20.26 37.39 43.98
N ASN A 37 19.47 36.33 44.31
CA ASN A 37 18.31 36.27 45.24
C ASN A 37 17.01 37.08 44.95
N ASP A 38 15.82 36.74 45.47
CA ASP A 38 15.37 35.59 46.30
C ASP A 38 13.86 35.30 46.10
N MET A 39 13.34 34.26 46.78
CA MET A 39 11.96 34.07 47.34
C MET A 39 10.68 34.51 46.56
N ASN A 40 9.47 33.99 46.79
CA ASN A 40 8.90 32.67 47.16
C ASN A 40 7.35 32.85 47.23
N LYS A 41 6.60 31.75 47.39
CA LYS A 41 5.25 31.70 48.03
C LYS A 41 4.09 32.55 47.46
N ASN A 42 3.37 31.93 46.52
CA ASN A 42 1.91 31.78 46.59
C ASN A 42 1.49 31.21 47.98
N PRO A 43 0.34 31.57 48.59
CA PRO A 43 -0.80 30.64 48.51
C PRO A 43 -2.24 31.24 48.63
N ASN A 44 -3.12 30.75 47.75
CA ASN A 44 -4.50 30.26 48.04
C ASN A 44 -5.48 31.05 48.93
N ARG A 45 -6.59 31.53 48.32
CA ARG A 45 -8.02 31.18 48.63
C ARG A 45 -8.95 31.92 47.64
N LYS A 46 -9.80 31.23 46.85
CA LYS A 46 -11.13 30.62 47.13
C LYS A 46 -12.31 31.61 47.09
N ARG A 47 -13.38 31.15 46.40
CA ARG A 47 -14.79 31.62 46.34
C ARG A 47 -15.18 32.70 45.31
N THR A 48 -16.14 32.30 44.49
CA THR A 48 -17.22 33.05 43.79
C THR A 48 -18.44 33.14 44.74
N PRO A 49 -19.64 33.68 44.35
CA PRO A 49 -20.08 34.26 43.08
C PRO A 49 -20.73 35.67 43.26
N ASP A 50 -21.97 35.84 42.75
CA ASP A 50 -22.92 36.98 42.83
C ASP A 50 -22.56 38.15 41.89
N GLU A 51 -23.33 38.56 40.86
CA GLU A 51 -24.80 38.76 40.67
C GLU A 51 -25.35 40.05 41.33
N ASP A 52 -25.79 41.03 40.51
CA ASP A 52 -27.17 41.58 40.55
C ASP A 52 -27.43 42.75 39.56
N ASP A 53 -28.45 42.56 38.72
CA ASP A 53 -29.61 43.42 38.41
C ASP A 53 -29.57 44.92 37.96
N ASP A 54 -29.88 45.09 36.66
CA ASP A 54 -31.24 45.51 36.15
C ASP A 54 -31.59 46.99 35.77
N LYS A 55 -32.65 47.10 34.97
CA LYS A 55 -33.57 48.22 34.63
C LYS A 55 -33.14 49.34 33.66
N ILE A 56 -33.52 49.12 32.38
CA ILE A 56 -34.56 49.88 31.65
C ILE A 56 -34.51 51.43 31.68
N PHE A 57 -34.49 52.09 30.50
CA PHE A 57 -35.57 53.04 30.11
C PHE A 57 -35.70 53.27 28.58
N LYS A 58 -36.77 53.96 28.17
CA LYS A 58 -37.37 53.96 26.82
C LYS A 58 -37.08 55.22 25.96
N LYS A 59 -37.39 55.07 24.65
CA LYS A 59 -38.23 55.94 23.78
C LYS A 59 -37.57 56.89 22.74
N GLN A 60 -37.94 56.66 21.47
CA GLN A 60 -38.39 57.65 20.45
C GLN A 60 -37.32 58.64 19.87
N ARG A 61 -37.48 59.27 18.68
CA ARG A 61 -38.59 59.34 17.68
C ARG A 61 -38.08 59.69 16.24
N THR A 62 -38.56 58.94 15.23
CA THR A 62 -39.08 59.34 13.87
C THR A 62 -38.55 60.52 13.02
N GLY A 63 -38.48 60.30 11.69
CA GLY A 63 -38.44 61.30 10.59
C GLY A 63 -37.39 60.92 9.51
N LEU A 64 -37.65 60.45 8.27
CA LEU A 64 -38.76 60.44 7.28
C LEU A 64 -38.65 61.55 6.19
N LEU A 65 -38.93 61.17 4.92
CA LEU A 65 -38.98 61.99 3.67
C LEU A 65 -37.58 62.35 3.09
N SER A 66 -37.19 62.12 1.82
CA SER A 66 -37.78 62.29 0.45
C SER A 66 -37.59 63.72 -0.11
N LEU A 67 -37.46 64.01 -1.41
CA LEU A 67 -37.63 63.26 -2.68
C LEU A 67 -36.84 64.02 -3.81
N GLU A 68 -36.87 63.53 -5.07
CA GLU A 68 -36.55 64.25 -6.33
C GLU A 68 -35.12 64.81 -6.52
N GLU A 69 -34.61 65.21 -7.70
CA GLU A 69 -34.67 64.84 -9.15
C GLU A 69 -34.02 66.04 -9.92
N ARG A 70 -33.85 65.94 -11.26
CA ARG A 70 -33.41 67.02 -12.18
C ARG A 70 -31.94 67.46 -12.05
N ASP A 71 -31.29 68.08 -13.05
CA ASP A 71 -31.47 68.11 -14.52
C ASP A 71 -30.05 68.35 -15.11
N SER A 72 -29.61 67.64 -16.16
CA SER A 72 -29.72 68.00 -17.58
C SER A 72 -28.88 69.23 -18.03
N ARG A 73 -28.02 69.02 -19.05
CA ARG A 73 -27.53 70.02 -20.04
C ARG A 73 -26.55 71.09 -19.51
N ASP A 74 -25.65 71.69 -20.31
CA ASP A 74 -25.21 71.39 -21.69
C ASP A 74 -23.80 72.01 -21.93
N ASP A 75 -23.32 71.92 -23.18
CA ASP A 75 -22.68 73.03 -23.93
C ASP A 75 -21.14 73.03 -24.18
N THR A 76 -20.79 73.75 -25.26
CA THR A 76 -19.46 74.15 -25.76
C THR A 76 -18.62 73.08 -26.47
N THR A 77 -19.07 72.77 -27.68
CA THR A 77 -18.17 72.40 -28.80
C THR A 77 -17.10 73.46 -29.05
N LYS A 78 -15.94 73.03 -29.60
CA LYS A 78 -15.22 73.80 -30.63
C LYS A 78 -14.19 72.95 -31.36
N ASP A 79 -14.36 72.85 -32.67
CA ASP A 79 -13.44 72.19 -33.58
C ASP A 79 -12.14 72.97 -33.76
N PHE A 80 -11.07 72.25 -34.10
CA PHE A 80 -10.05 72.76 -35.00
C PHE A 80 -9.74 71.69 -36.04
N THR A 81 -10.19 71.95 -37.26
CA THR A 81 -9.86 71.13 -38.44
C THR A 81 -8.44 71.44 -38.92
N ASN A 82 -7.76 70.42 -39.45
CA ASN A 82 -6.85 70.62 -40.57
C ASN A 82 -6.65 69.33 -41.36
N ASP A 83 -6.40 69.48 -42.66
CA ASP A 83 -6.58 68.43 -43.65
C ASP A 83 -5.30 67.70 -44.08
N HIS A 84 -5.51 66.57 -44.77
CA HIS A 84 -4.53 65.82 -45.58
C HIS A 84 -3.45 65.05 -44.77
N ILE A 85 -2.88 63.93 -45.24
CA ILE A 85 -2.73 63.43 -46.62
C ILE A 85 -3.24 61.99 -46.79
N THR A 86 -3.90 61.71 -47.91
CA THR A 86 -4.26 60.37 -48.40
C THR A 86 -3.06 59.59 -48.94
N LYS A 87 -3.01 58.27 -48.70
CA LYS A 87 -2.44 57.32 -49.67
C LYS A 87 -2.88 55.86 -49.45
N THR A 88 -3.97 55.48 -50.13
CA THR A 88 -4.22 54.09 -50.49
C THR A 88 -3.41 53.77 -51.75
N ILE A 89 -2.62 52.70 -51.74
CA ILE A 89 -2.15 52.04 -52.96
C ILE A 89 -2.42 50.55 -52.85
N LYS A 90 -3.44 50.08 -53.58
CA LYS A 90 -3.36 48.73 -54.16
C LYS A 90 -2.38 48.80 -55.32
N LEU A 91 -1.42 47.90 -55.38
CA LEU A 91 -0.84 47.47 -56.66
C LEU A 91 -0.73 45.95 -56.65
N GLU A 92 -1.48 45.34 -57.54
CA GLU A 92 -1.47 43.90 -57.81
C GLU A 92 -0.41 43.59 -58.90
N ASN A 93 -0.26 42.29 -59.18
CA ASN A 93 0.21 41.74 -60.46
C ASN A 93 1.73 41.69 -60.80
N LYS A 94 2.15 40.43 -61.01
CA LYS A 94 2.95 39.91 -62.15
C LYS A 94 4.49 39.99 -62.14
N HIS A 95 5.04 38.78 -61.99
CA HIS A 95 6.05 38.14 -62.85
C HIS A 95 7.52 38.62 -62.91
N ASN A 96 8.38 37.61 -62.70
CA ASN A 96 9.54 37.22 -63.52
C ASN A 96 10.54 38.30 -63.95
N THR A 97 11.80 38.08 -63.56
CA THR A 97 12.81 37.46 -64.46
C THR A 97 13.89 36.79 -63.59
N LYS A 98 14.20 35.51 -63.85
CA LYS A 98 15.44 35.00 -64.49
C LYS A 98 16.75 35.36 -63.77
N ASN A 99 17.73 34.47 -63.58
CA ASN A 99 17.91 33.03 -63.89
C ASN A 99 19.04 32.50 -62.93
N ASP A 100 19.54 31.26 -62.89
CA ASP A 100 19.44 29.99 -63.64
C ASP A 100 19.91 28.84 -62.68
N SER A 101 20.00 27.54 -62.96
CA SER A 101 19.62 26.66 -64.09
C SER A 101 19.64 25.18 -63.61
N CYS A 102 18.75 24.31 -64.14
CA CYS A 102 18.91 22.83 -64.22
C CYS A 102 18.98 22.01 -62.89
N MET A 103 18.66 20.71 -62.77
CA MET A 103 17.89 19.66 -63.49
C MET A 103 17.78 18.44 -62.50
N LEU A 104 16.85 17.46 -62.53
CA LEU A 104 15.68 17.17 -63.37
C LEU A 104 14.53 16.50 -62.55
N ASN A 105 14.17 15.23 -62.82
CA ASN A 105 12.83 14.62 -62.70
C ASN A 105 12.92 13.09 -62.37
N ASP A 106 11.88 12.27 -62.09
CA ASP A 106 10.40 12.45 -62.12
C ASP A 106 9.59 11.41 -61.30
N ASN A 107 8.30 11.70 -61.05
CA ASN A 107 7.13 10.79 -60.86
C ASN A 107 7.16 9.59 -59.85
N ALA A 108 6.06 8.86 -59.55
CA ALA A 108 4.69 9.26 -59.18
C ALA A 108 3.85 8.04 -58.65
N ASN A 109 2.95 8.31 -57.69
CA ASN A 109 1.64 7.65 -57.45
C ASN A 109 1.47 6.15 -57.01
N ARG A 110 0.33 5.95 -56.31
CA ARG A 110 -0.50 4.74 -56.10
C ARG A 110 -0.10 3.66 -55.08
N GLU A 111 -0.86 3.64 -53.99
CA GLU A 111 -1.83 2.58 -53.63
C GLU A 111 -1.71 1.21 -54.34
N THR A 112 -1.69 0.11 -53.58
CA THR A 112 -2.78 -0.90 -53.61
C THR A 112 -2.68 -1.92 -52.46
N SER A 113 -3.70 -2.77 -52.36
CA SER A 113 -4.04 -3.64 -51.23
C SER A 113 -3.51 -5.09 -51.35
N SER A 114 -3.82 -5.86 -50.29
CA SER A 114 -4.13 -7.30 -50.25
C SER A 114 -3.02 -8.38 -50.39
N SER A 115 -3.17 -9.37 -49.49
CA SER A 115 -2.62 -10.74 -49.54
C SER A 115 -3.28 -11.59 -50.65
N PRO A 116 -2.71 -12.74 -51.12
CA PRO A 116 -2.97 -14.01 -50.41
C PRO A 116 -1.98 -15.21 -50.57
N LYS A 117 -2.05 -16.14 -49.60
CA LYS A 117 -1.99 -17.63 -49.65
C LYS A 117 -1.24 -18.43 -50.76
N ASN A 118 -0.27 -19.24 -50.29
CA ASN A 118 -0.12 -20.72 -50.45
C ASN A 118 0.34 -21.44 -51.76
N ILE A 119 1.09 -22.55 -51.53
CA ILE A 119 1.26 -23.80 -52.35
C ILE A 119 2.16 -23.62 -53.62
N LEU A 120 3.11 -24.51 -54.00
CA LEU A 120 3.22 -25.99 -53.96
C LEU A 120 4.70 -26.50 -53.86
N CYS A 121 4.91 -27.78 -53.54
CA CYS A 121 6.22 -28.46 -53.40
C CYS A 121 6.82 -29.05 -54.69
N PHE A 122 8.14 -29.33 -54.70
CA PHE A 122 8.84 -30.55 -55.22
C PHE A 122 10.37 -30.38 -55.02
N LYS A 123 11.27 -31.40 -54.97
CA LYS A 123 11.22 -32.84 -55.30
C LYS A 123 12.32 -33.66 -54.57
N ASN A 124 12.17 -34.99 -54.57
CA ASN A 124 13.18 -36.07 -54.46
C ASN A 124 13.94 -36.38 -53.14
N SER A 125 13.67 -37.57 -52.59
CA SER A 125 14.64 -38.49 -51.92
C SER A 125 15.39 -39.34 -52.99
N PRO A 126 16.36 -40.26 -52.67
CA PRO A 126 16.00 -41.63 -52.18
C PRO A 126 17.08 -42.50 -51.43
N LEU A 127 16.62 -43.44 -50.55
CA LEU A 127 17.29 -44.73 -50.12
C LEU A 127 18.57 -44.63 -49.20
N LYS A 128 19.00 -45.60 -48.34
CA LYS A 128 18.45 -46.89 -47.80
C LYS A 128 19.19 -47.44 -46.55
N GLN A 129 18.51 -48.34 -45.79
CA GLN A 129 19.00 -49.57 -45.09
C GLN A 129 19.72 -49.58 -43.71
N SER A 130 19.66 -50.78 -43.08
CA SER A 130 20.12 -51.29 -41.76
C SER A 130 20.05 -52.85 -41.79
N PRO A 131 20.23 -53.66 -40.70
CA PRO A 131 21.17 -53.70 -39.55
C PRO A 131 22.16 -54.91 -39.65
N PRO A 132 22.82 -55.46 -38.59
CA PRO A 132 22.24 -56.57 -37.75
C PRO A 132 22.79 -56.68 -36.28
N ARG A 133 22.88 -57.90 -35.68
CA ARG A 133 22.97 -58.23 -34.23
C ARG A 133 24.23 -59.07 -33.80
N GLY A 134 24.58 -59.09 -32.50
CA GLY A 134 24.70 -60.38 -31.76
C GLY A 134 25.92 -60.76 -30.86
N ILE A 135 25.71 -60.80 -29.53
CA ILE A 135 26.05 -61.85 -28.51
C ILE A 135 27.52 -62.25 -28.18
N THR A 136 27.87 -62.19 -26.87
CA THR A 136 28.60 -63.21 -26.02
C THR A 136 28.88 -62.62 -24.60
N SER A 137 29.40 -63.33 -23.57
CA SER A 137 28.94 -64.58 -22.88
C SER A 137 29.70 -64.82 -21.53
N LYS A 138 29.21 -65.75 -20.67
CA LYS A 138 29.82 -66.34 -19.43
C LYS A 138 29.87 -65.49 -18.13
N SER A 139 29.86 -66.04 -16.90
CA SER A 139 29.34 -67.34 -16.37
C SER A 139 29.44 -67.47 -14.82
N LEU A 140 28.54 -68.30 -14.23
CA LEU A 140 28.67 -69.07 -12.96
C LEU A 140 28.52 -68.38 -11.56
N THR A 141 27.79 -69.10 -10.69
CA THR A 141 27.73 -68.96 -9.21
C THR A 141 28.52 -70.11 -8.55
N PRO A 142 28.72 -70.15 -7.20
CA PRO A 142 27.83 -71.03 -6.39
C PRO A 142 27.66 -70.76 -4.86
N LYS A 143 26.41 -70.92 -4.38
CA LYS A 143 25.94 -71.72 -3.21
C LYS A 143 26.55 -71.62 -1.77
N ARG A 144 25.61 -71.53 -0.80
CA ARG A 144 25.53 -72.26 0.53
C ARG A 144 26.50 -71.84 1.67
N SER A 145 26.21 -72.05 2.97
CA SER A 145 24.94 -72.32 3.73
C SER A 145 25.15 -72.41 5.26
N ALA A 146 24.07 -72.16 6.04
CA ALA A 146 23.81 -72.69 7.40
C ALA A 146 24.67 -72.10 8.58
N MET A 147 24.39 -72.28 9.89
CA MET A 147 23.34 -73.04 10.60
C MET A 147 23.18 -72.60 12.09
N LYS A 148 22.03 -72.95 12.73
CA LYS A 148 21.70 -73.02 14.19
C LYS A 148 21.49 -71.67 14.93
N ASN A 149 20.52 -71.46 15.84
CA ASN A 149 19.61 -72.23 16.74
C ASN A 149 20.04 -72.32 18.22
N LEU A 150 19.02 -72.32 19.12
CA LEU A 150 19.05 -72.60 20.58
C LEU A 150 19.67 -71.48 21.45
N SER A 151 19.33 -71.26 22.73
CA SER A 151 18.30 -71.77 23.68
C SER A 151 18.45 -70.98 25.02
N GLU A 152 17.51 -70.79 25.95
CA GLU A 152 16.06 -71.07 26.11
C GLU A 152 15.53 -70.37 27.40
N LYS A 153 14.19 -70.18 27.54
CA LYS A 153 13.44 -70.15 28.84
C LYS A 153 13.75 -69.01 29.86
N GLU A 154 13.02 -68.75 30.95
CA GLU A 154 11.61 -68.99 31.35
C GLU A 154 11.16 -67.98 32.44
N ASN A 155 9.93 -67.45 32.32
CA ASN A 155 8.84 -67.34 33.32
C ASN A 155 9.05 -66.91 34.80
N ILE A 156 7.90 -66.82 35.50
CA ILE A 156 7.65 -66.61 36.95
C ILE A 156 7.67 -65.12 37.35
N GLU A 157 6.54 -64.40 37.44
CA GLU A 157 5.31 -64.52 38.28
C GLU A 157 5.45 -63.90 39.69
N ALA A 158 4.41 -63.37 40.36
CA ALA A 158 3.04 -62.92 39.98
C ALA A 158 2.40 -62.16 41.19
N SER A 159 1.07 -62.26 41.36
CA SER A 159 0.20 -61.76 42.47
C SER A 159 -0.15 -60.26 42.45
N THR A 160 -1.37 -59.79 42.73
CA THR A 160 -2.74 -60.38 42.89
C THR A 160 -3.76 -59.20 42.83
N SER A 161 -4.82 -59.15 41.99
CA SER A 161 -6.22 -59.66 42.17
C SER A 161 -7.03 -59.01 43.33
N VAL A 162 -8.38 -58.88 43.39
CA VAL A 162 -9.55 -59.67 42.91
C VAL A 162 -10.86 -58.82 42.77
N ASN A 163 -11.67 -59.01 41.70
CA ASN A 163 -13.15 -58.78 41.52
C ASN A 163 -13.80 -57.37 41.74
N TYR A 164 -15.10 -57.07 41.45
CA TYR A 164 -16.33 -57.86 41.15
C TYR A 164 -17.36 -57.11 40.23
N SER A 165 -18.31 -57.87 39.62
CA SER A 165 -19.59 -57.44 38.94
C SER A 165 -19.51 -56.54 37.68
N SER A 166 -20.04 -56.88 36.48
CA SER A 166 -21.42 -57.19 36.01
C SER A 166 -22.36 -55.95 35.98
N THR A 167 -23.21 -55.70 34.96
CA THR A 167 -24.00 -56.61 34.09
C THR A 167 -24.27 -56.16 32.63
N LYS A 168 -24.26 -57.13 31.70
CA LYS A 168 -25.19 -57.39 30.57
C LYS A 168 -25.61 -56.29 29.55
N HIS A 169 -25.24 -56.54 28.28
CA HIS A 169 -26.10 -56.60 27.05
C HIS A 169 -26.83 -55.31 26.58
N ILE A 170 -27.12 -55.09 25.28
CA ILE A 170 -27.56 -56.02 24.23
C ILE A 170 -26.76 -55.95 22.90
N THR A 171 -26.69 -57.10 22.24
CA THR A 171 -26.08 -57.42 20.92
C THR A 171 -26.97 -56.97 19.74
N CYS A 172 -26.53 -56.85 18.48
CA CYS A 172 -25.90 -57.92 17.70
C CYS A 172 -25.14 -57.42 16.45
N PRO A 173 -24.03 -58.08 16.05
CA PRO A 173 -23.37 -57.90 14.76
C PRO A 173 -23.85 -58.94 13.73
N LEU A 174 -23.26 -58.96 12.53
CA LEU A 174 -22.52 -60.13 12.04
C LEU A 174 -21.69 -59.80 10.78
N LYS A 175 -20.64 -60.61 10.55
CA LYS A 175 -20.01 -60.80 9.24
C LYS A 175 -20.63 -62.05 8.63
N GLU A 176 -20.77 -62.10 7.32
CA GLU A 176 -20.76 -63.39 6.63
C GLU A 176 -20.07 -63.28 5.27
N LYS A 177 -19.52 -64.41 4.80
CA LYS A 177 -18.93 -64.57 3.46
C LYS A 177 -19.92 -65.39 2.63
N ILE A 178 -19.94 -65.21 1.30
CA ILE A 178 -19.98 -66.33 0.34
C ILE A 178 -19.68 -65.83 -1.10
N LYS A 179 -18.92 -66.66 -1.81
CA LYS A 179 -18.71 -66.93 -3.26
C LYS A 179 -19.42 -66.06 -4.32
N GLU A 180 -18.73 -65.67 -5.41
CA GLU A 180 -18.73 -66.29 -6.77
C GLU A 180 -20.13 -66.26 -7.44
N GLU A 181 -20.33 -65.91 -8.72
CA GLU A 181 -19.48 -66.11 -9.92
C GLU A 181 -19.40 -64.88 -10.87
N ASN A 182 -18.75 -65.06 -12.02
CA ASN A 182 -18.33 -64.06 -13.01
C ASN A 182 -19.38 -63.69 -14.08
N ASP A 183 -19.20 -62.55 -14.74
CA ASP A 183 -18.92 -62.44 -16.19
C ASP A 183 -18.41 -61.01 -16.51
N GLN A 184 -17.27 -60.83 -17.20
CA GLN A 184 -17.09 -60.68 -18.67
C GLN A 184 -17.89 -59.49 -19.27
N HIS A 185 -17.33 -58.56 -20.06
CA HIS A 185 -15.98 -58.19 -20.55
C HIS A 185 -16.00 -56.64 -20.77
N ASP A 186 -14.95 -55.86 -21.09
CA ASP A 186 -13.60 -56.14 -21.64
C ASP A 186 -12.59 -55.04 -21.19
N ASP A 187 -11.28 -55.25 -21.37
CA ASP A 187 -10.21 -54.35 -20.88
C ASP A 187 -9.76 -53.24 -21.85
N PHE A 188 -9.37 -52.06 -21.33
CA PHE A 188 -8.43 -51.13 -21.98
C PHE A 188 -7.93 -50.01 -21.02
N ASP A 189 -6.81 -50.24 -20.32
CA ASP A 189 -5.87 -49.17 -19.89
C ASP A 189 -4.60 -49.81 -19.25
N ASP A 190 -3.69 -50.30 -20.09
CA ASP A 190 -2.42 -50.92 -19.66
C ASP A 190 -1.23 -50.15 -20.28
N PHE A 191 -0.67 -49.17 -19.54
CA PHE A 191 0.49 -48.40 -19.99
C PHE A 191 1.41 -47.81 -18.90
N PHE A 192 1.03 -47.84 -17.62
CA PHE A 192 1.88 -47.36 -16.52
C PHE A 192 1.79 -48.23 -15.28
N ASP A 193 2.44 -49.39 -15.34
CA ASP A 193 2.76 -50.17 -14.14
C ASP A 193 4.19 -50.73 -14.21
N ASN A 194 4.78 -51.02 -13.04
CA ASN A 194 6.15 -51.50 -12.79
C ASN A 194 7.31 -50.46 -12.91
N GLU A 195 7.61 -49.78 -11.80
CA GLU A 195 8.74 -50.17 -10.93
C GLU A 195 8.70 -49.36 -9.62
N TRP A 196 7.82 -49.78 -8.69
CA TRP A 196 7.97 -49.51 -7.26
C TRP A 196 8.24 -50.85 -6.58
N SER A 197 9.41 -51.02 -5.99
CA SER A 197 9.76 -52.24 -5.27
C SER A 197 9.20 -52.21 -3.85
N ASP A 198 8.25 -53.10 -3.53
CA ASP A 198 7.60 -53.23 -2.21
C ASP A 198 8.56 -53.80 -1.12
N THR A 199 9.60 -53.05 -0.81
CA THR A 199 10.47 -53.21 0.36
C THR A 199 10.83 -51.83 0.90
N ASP A 200 10.70 -51.65 2.23
CA ASP A 200 10.92 -50.44 3.03
C ASP A 200 9.65 -49.64 3.44
N LEU A 201 8.46 -50.23 3.31
CA LEU A 201 7.27 -49.81 4.05
C LEU A 201 7.29 -50.26 5.53
N GLU A 202 8.37 -49.94 6.25
CA GLU A 202 8.36 -49.98 7.71
C GLU A 202 7.37 -48.92 8.22
N LEU A 203 6.43 -49.33 9.06
CA LEU A 203 5.50 -48.43 9.76
C LEU A 203 6.29 -47.56 10.74
N ALA A 204 6.70 -46.37 10.30
CA ALA A 204 7.44 -45.40 11.11
C ALA A 204 6.60 -44.97 12.34
N THR A 205 6.88 -45.60 13.49
CA THR A 205 6.19 -45.36 14.76
C THR A 205 6.55 -44.03 15.42
N GLU A 206 7.60 -43.37 14.94
CA GLU A 206 7.98 -42.00 15.25
C GLU A 206 8.30 -41.24 13.95
N ALA A 207 8.08 -39.94 13.93
CA ALA A 207 8.45 -39.06 12.82
C ALA A 207 9.99 -38.85 12.77
N ASP A 208 10.52 -38.65 11.58
CA ASP A 208 11.90 -38.18 11.38
C ASP A 208 12.00 -36.67 11.68
N LEU A 209 12.67 -36.30 12.76
CA LEU A 209 13.00 -34.91 13.12
C LEU A 209 14.44 -34.53 12.76
N SER A 210 15.23 -35.39 12.11
CA SER A 210 16.62 -35.08 11.71
C SER A 210 16.70 -33.95 10.68
N SER A 211 15.61 -33.73 9.96
CA SER A 211 15.42 -32.74 8.92
C SER A 211 14.45 -31.64 9.37
N LEU A 212 14.61 -30.43 8.82
CA LEU A 212 13.84 -29.25 9.22
C LEU A 212 12.38 -29.35 8.70
N ARG A 213 11.41 -29.69 9.56
CA ARG A 213 9.99 -29.96 9.21
C ARG A 213 8.99 -29.24 10.14
N ARG A 214 7.76 -29.05 9.66
CA ARG A 214 6.68 -28.33 10.38
C ARG A 214 5.86 -29.33 11.22
N TYR A 215 5.60 -28.97 12.47
CA TYR A 215 4.84 -29.79 13.42
C TYR A 215 3.84 -28.94 14.22
N THR A 216 2.70 -29.53 14.57
CA THR A 216 1.74 -28.96 15.54
C THR A 216 2.06 -29.47 16.94
N ILE A 217 2.06 -28.59 17.94
CA ILE A 217 2.20 -28.98 19.35
C ILE A 217 0.90 -29.60 19.84
N ILE A 218 0.96 -30.85 20.33
CA ILE A 218 -0.16 -31.50 21.03
C ILE A 218 -0.12 -31.14 22.52
N ASP A 219 1.04 -31.26 23.14
CA ASP A 219 1.20 -31.18 24.60
C ASP A 219 2.64 -30.80 24.95
N ALA A 220 2.84 -30.10 26.06
CA ALA A 220 4.15 -29.67 26.54
C ALA A 220 4.24 -29.81 28.07
N LYS A 221 5.12 -30.68 28.54
CA LYS A 221 5.31 -30.98 29.97
C LYS A 221 6.71 -30.59 30.42
N LEU A 222 6.80 -29.76 31.45
CA LEU A 222 8.06 -29.41 32.10
C LEU A 222 8.49 -30.55 33.06
N ASP A 223 9.65 -31.15 32.80
CA ASP A 223 10.40 -31.97 33.76
C ASP A 223 11.57 -31.17 34.36
N ASN A 224 12.12 -31.65 35.47
CA ASN A 224 13.17 -31.04 36.28
C ASN A 224 14.43 -30.58 35.50
N LYS A 225 14.69 -31.13 34.30
CA LYS A 225 15.85 -30.76 33.46
C LYS A 225 15.51 -30.40 32.01
N SER A 226 14.31 -30.69 31.53
CA SER A 226 13.91 -30.54 30.12
C SER A 226 12.40 -30.36 29.96
N THR A 227 11.98 -29.64 28.93
CA THR A 227 10.57 -29.59 28.52
C THR A 227 10.36 -30.67 27.48
N ILE A 228 9.45 -31.60 27.75
CA ILE A 228 9.05 -32.66 26.82
C ILE A 228 7.89 -32.11 25.99
N VAL A 229 8.09 -31.97 24.68
CA VAL A 229 7.09 -31.45 23.75
C VAL A 229 6.60 -32.60 22.87
N THR A 230 5.32 -32.92 22.97
CA THR A 230 4.63 -33.91 22.13
C THR A 230 4.16 -33.20 20.86
N VAL A 231 4.63 -33.64 19.70
CA VAL A 231 4.43 -32.94 18.42
C VAL A 231 3.88 -33.87 17.33
N GLN A 232 3.07 -33.34 16.43
CA GLN A 232 2.52 -34.05 15.27
C GLN A 232 3.03 -33.46 13.97
N ASP A 233 3.56 -34.30 13.08
CA ASP A 233 4.04 -33.90 11.75
C ASP A 233 2.87 -33.41 10.88
N GLU A 234 3.00 -32.22 10.26
CA GLU A 234 1.91 -31.64 9.46
C GLU A 234 1.62 -32.41 8.16
N GLU A 235 2.57 -33.19 7.64
CA GLU A 235 2.43 -33.94 6.39
C GLU A 235 2.00 -35.39 6.67
N THR A 236 2.76 -36.12 7.49
CA THR A 236 2.57 -37.55 7.76
C THR A 236 1.59 -37.86 8.90
N LYS A 237 1.23 -36.87 9.72
CA LYS A 237 0.38 -36.99 10.92
C LYS A 237 0.93 -37.91 12.03
N VAL A 238 2.16 -38.42 11.90
CA VAL A 238 2.84 -39.20 12.94
C VAL A 238 3.18 -38.30 14.13
N VAL A 239 3.11 -38.86 15.35
CA VAL A 239 3.36 -38.15 16.62
C VAL A 239 4.72 -38.56 17.18
N SER A 240 5.43 -37.64 17.84
CA SER A 240 6.72 -37.92 18.50
C SER A 240 7.00 -36.99 19.67
N ASN A 241 7.89 -37.42 20.57
CA ASN A 241 8.28 -36.68 21.76
C ASN A 241 9.66 -36.04 21.60
N VAL A 242 9.77 -34.74 21.82
CA VAL A 242 11.02 -33.97 21.73
C VAL A 242 11.45 -33.52 23.12
N TYR A 243 12.70 -33.81 23.49
CA TYR A 243 13.29 -33.45 24.77
C TYR A 243 14.08 -32.15 24.61
N CYS A 244 13.45 -31.02 24.95
CA CYS A 244 14.01 -29.67 24.81
C CYS A 244 14.76 -29.27 26.08
N SER A 245 16.05 -28.98 25.97
CA SER A 245 16.92 -28.66 27.11
C SER A 245 17.79 -27.42 26.88
N GLY A 246 18.46 -26.95 27.93
CA GLY A 246 19.21 -25.69 27.88
C GLY A 246 18.29 -24.50 27.57
N TYR A 247 18.70 -23.60 26.66
CA TYR A 247 17.89 -22.44 26.27
C TYR A 247 16.53 -22.81 25.65
N TRP A 248 16.40 -24.01 25.07
CA TRP A 248 15.14 -24.48 24.47
C TRP A 248 14.13 -24.97 25.51
N ARG A 249 14.54 -25.24 26.76
CA ARG A 249 13.62 -25.61 27.84
C ARG A 249 12.65 -24.47 28.16
N ASP A 250 13.18 -23.25 28.19
CA ASP A 250 12.51 -22.05 28.72
C ASP A 250 11.68 -21.28 27.66
N ILE A 251 11.53 -21.86 26.45
CA ILE A 251 10.58 -21.38 25.45
C ILE A 251 9.15 -21.67 25.94
N LYS A 252 8.23 -20.73 25.73
CA LYS A 252 6.81 -20.98 25.92
C LYS A 252 6.28 -21.79 24.73
N TYR A 253 5.71 -22.96 25.02
CA TYR A 253 5.06 -23.85 24.07
C TYR A 253 3.55 -23.83 24.35
N GLU A 254 2.71 -23.47 23.38
CA GLU A 254 1.25 -23.47 23.57
C GLU A 254 0.58 -24.53 22.67
N THR A 255 -0.30 -25.36 23.24
CA THR A 255 -0.97 -26.45 22.48
C THR A 255 -1.76 -25.89 21.30
N GLY A 256 -1.58 -26.52 20.13
CA GLY A 256 -2.15 -26.09 18.85
C GLY A 256 -1.27 -25.11 18.06
N GLU A 257 -0.20 -24.56 18.63
CA GLU A 257 0.78 -23.77 17.87
C GLU A 257 1.53 -24.64 16.86
N ILE A 258 1.89 -24.03 15.73
CA ILE A 258 2.76 -24.65 14.72
C ILE A 258 4.19 -24.17 14.97
N ILE A 259 5.11 -25.11 15.02
CA ILE A 259 6.54 -24.89 15.13
C ILE A 259 7.27 -25.62 13.99
N THR A 260 8.52 -25.23 13.72
CA THR A 260 9.41 -25.99 12.85
C THR A 260 10.59 -26.50 13.68
N ILE A 261 10.90 -27.78 13.56
CA ILE A 261 11.89 -28.46 14.40
C ILE A 261 12.96 -29.10 13.51
N GLN A 262 14.19 -29.08 14.00
CA GLN A 262 15.23 -30.04 13.66
C GLN A 262 15.83 -30.56 14.98
N ALA A 263 15.93 -31.86 15.16
CA ALA A 263 16.44 -32.52 16.36
C ALA A 263 17.50 -33.58 15.99
N ILE A 264 18.22 -34.10 16.99
CA ILE A 264 19.10 -35.27 16.83
C ILE A 264 18.53 -36.44 17.63
N LYS A 265 18.60 -37.67 17.09
CA LYS A 265 18.15 -38.86 17.80
C LYS A 265 19.31 -39.48 18.58
N GLU A 266 19.28 -39.35 19.91
CA GLU A 266 20.26 -39.95 20.81
C GLU A 266 19.55 -40.85 21.83
N SER A 267 20.11 -42.03 22.14
CA SER A 267 19.50 -42.99 23.09
C SER A 267 18.01 -43.30 22.81
N ASN A 268 17.65 -43.37 21.52
CA ASN A 268 16.28 -43.46 21.01
C ASN A 268 15.31 -42.36 21.51
N LYS A 269 15.80 -41.13 21.65
CA LYS A 269 15.01 -39.93 21.95
C LYS A 269 15.38 -38.80 21.00
N TRP A 270 14.42 -38.00 20.56
CA TRP A 270 14.69 -36.76 19.83
C TRP A 270 15.06 -35.65 20.81
N ILE A 271 16.27 -35.09 20.68
CA ILE A 271 16.81 -34.08 21.58
C ILE A 271 17.06 -32.78 20.82
N VAL A 272 16.71 -31.66 21.47
CA VAL A 272 17.13 -30.30 21.08
C VAL A 272 17.76 -29.64 22.30
N ASP A 273 19.03 -29.24 22.19
CA ASP A 273 19.84 -28.73 23.30
C ASP A 273 20.73 -27.54 22.88
N ASN A 274 21.64 -27.12 23.76
CA ASN A 274 22.52 -25.99 23.48
C ASN A 274 23.51 -26.21 22.33
N ASN A 275 23.69 -27.45 21.84
CA ASN A 275 24.68 -27.84 20.82
C ASN A 275 24.05 -28.45 19.57
N ASN A 276 22.80 -28.93 19.67
CA ASN A 276 22.13 -29.80 18.72
C ASN A 276 20.69 -29.34 18.46
N GLY A 277 20.29 -29.29 17.19
CA GLY A 277 18.92 -28.99 16.77
C GLY A 277 18.51 -27.51 16.84
N PHE A 278 17.32 -27.23 16.31
CA PHE A 278 16.71 -25.90 16.29
C PHE A 278 15.19 -26.03 16.46
N ILE A 279 14.58 -25.09 17.19
CA ILE A 279 13.12 -24.91 17.24
C ILE A 279 12.80 -23.50 16.75
N ILE A 280 11.83 -23.39 15.85
CA ILE A 280 11.34 -22.14 15.29
C ILE A 280 9.87 -22.02 15.63
N THR A 281 9.54 -21.17 16.60
CA THR A 281 8.15 -20.81 16.92
C THR A 281 7.58 -19.90 15.84
N GLU A 282 6.27 -19.96 15.58
CA GLU A 282 5.61 -19.03 14.64
C GLU A 282 6.32 -18.96 13.25
N PRO A 283 6.60 -20.09 12.58
CA PRO A 283 7.45 -20.14 11.38
C PRO A 283 6.89 -19.34 10.21
N ASP A 284 5.57 -19.11 10.17
CA ASP A 284 4.94 -18.35 9.09
C ASP A 284 5.20 -16.84 9.17
N LYS A 285 5.69 -16.31 10.31
CA LYS A 285 6.13 -14.91 10.42
C LYS A 285 7.56 -14.75 9.88
N LEU A 286 7.67 -14.40 8.59
CA LEU A 286 8.95 -14.15 7.92
C LEU A 286 9.62 -12.85 8.41
N VAL A 287 10.51 -12.95 9.39
CA VAL A 287 11.34 -11.85 9.90
C VAL A 287 12.53 -11.62 8.95
N SER A 288 12.92 -10.36 8.68
CA SER A 288 14.09 -10.11 7.83
C SER A 288 15.40 -10.40 8.57
N GLY A 289 16.40 -11.00 7.92
CA GLY A 289 17.70 -11.27 8.54
C GLY A 289 18.39 -10.00 9.07
N THR A 290 18.19 -8.88 8.38
CA THR A 290 18.58 -7.52 8.82
C THR A 290 17.85 -7.08 10.10
N SER A 291 16.56 -7.40 10.26
CA SER A 291 15.79 -7.11 11.48
C SER A 291 16.23 -8.00 12.65
N VAL A 292 16.55 -9.28 12.38
CA VAL A 292 17.12 -10.20 13.39
C VAL A 292 18.41 -9.65 13.95
N VAL A 293 19.41 -9.34 13.12
CA VAL A 293 20.67 -8.80 13.66
C VAL A 293 20.52 -7.40 14.26
N GLY A 294 19.65 -6.55 13.69
CA GLY A 294 19.37 -5.21 14.23
C GLY A 294 18.74 -5.22 15.63
N ALA A 295 18.27 -6.37 16.10
CA ALA A 295 17.78 -6.58 17.46
C ALA A 295 18.85 -7.04 18.46
N LEU A 296 20.05 -7.47 18.03
CA LEU A 296 21.09 -8.06 18.89
C LEU A 296 21.43 -7.20 20.12
N PHE A 297 21.50 -5.89 19.96
CA PHE A 297 21.77 -4.96 21.06
C PHE A 297 20.51 -4.53 21.84
N CYS A 298 19.32 -4.62 21.22
CA CYS A 298 18.07 -4.17 21.82
C CYS A 298 16.86 -4.75 21.07
N THR A 299 16.25 -5.81 21.60
CA THR A 299 15.04 -6.42 21.01
C THR A 299 13.89 -5.43 20.89
N ARG A 300 13.71 -4.55 21.89
CA ARG A 300 12.70 -3.48 21.89
C ARG A 300 12.88 -2.52 20.71
N ARG A 301 14.13 -2.16 20.36
CA ARG A 301 14.46 -1.39 19.15
C ARG A 301 14.14 -2.17 17.88
N GLY A 302 14.42 -3.48 17.85
CA GLY A 302 14.12 -4.36 16.71
C GLY A 302 12.63 -4.39 16.37
N VAL A 303 11.77 -4.63 17.37
CA VAL A 303 10.31 -4.64 17.22
C VAL A 303 9.78 -3.27 16.78
N LEU A 304 10.22 -2.19 17.42
CA LEU A 304 9.83 -0.83 17.05
C LEU A 304 10.30 -0.43 15.64
N ASN A 305 11.45 -0.93 15.18
CA ASN A 305 11.97 -0.70 13.83
C ASN A 305 11.19 -1.44 12.74
N GLU A 306 10.64 -2.63 13.02
CA GLU A 306 9.78 -3.33 12.07
C GLU A 306 8.39 -2.67 11.98
N ARG A 307 7.80 -2.27 13.12
CA ARG A 307 6.48 -1.60 13.21
C ARG A 307 6.49 -0.16 12.66
N PHE A 308 7.48 0.65 13.06
CA PHE A 308 7.59 2.08 12.77
C PHE A 308 8.76 2.38 11.81
N ARG A 309 8.94 1.55 10.78
CA ARG A 309 10.02 1.67 9.79
C ARG A 309 9.98 3.02 9.07
N GLY A 310 11.06 3.81 9.18
CA GLY A 310 11.16 5.13 8.54
C GLY A 310 10.66 6.31 9.40
N ILE A 311 10.61 6.18 10.73
CA ILE A 311 10.28 7.29 11.64
C ILE A 311 11.27 8.46 11.54
N ASP A 312 12.53 8.16 11.20
CA ASP A 312 13.61 9.11 10.93
C ASP A 312 13.45 9.88 9.59
N CYS A 313 12.51 9.44 8.74
CA CYS A 313 12.11 10.09 7.49
C CYS A 313 10.91 11.04 7.67
N LEU A 314 10.62 11.50 8.90
CA LEU A 314 9.66 12.57 9.16
C LEU A 314 10.25 13.97 8.86
N PRO A 315 9.45 15.00 8.50
CA PRO A 315 9.96 16.33 8.08
C PRO A 315 10.63 17.19 9.17
N PHE A 316 10.78 16.66 10.38
CA PHE A 316 11.42 17.31 11.52
C PHE A 316 12.51 16.41 12.14
N CYS A 317 12.89 15.35 11.44
CA CYS A 317 14.00 14.49 11.78
C CYS A 317 15.14 14.74 10.79
N GLU A 318 16.30 15.13 11.32
CA GLU A 318 17.53 15.38 10.55
C GLU A 318 18.61 14.33 10.87
N PRO A 319 18.40 13.03 10.56
CA PRO A 319 19.46 12.02 10.67
C PRO A 319 20.52 12.24 9.58
N ASP A 320 21.80 12.11 9.93
CA ASP A 320 22.87 12.06 8.93
C ASP A 320 22.85 10.72 8.18
N VAL A 321 22.05 10.68 7.12
CA VAL A 321 21.98 9.54 6.19
C VAL A 321 23.08 9.56 5.12
N SER A 322 24.01 10.53 5.15
CA SER A 322 25.04 10.71 4.12
C SER A 322 25.87 9.45 3.84
N LEU A 323 26.22 8.72 4.90
CA LEU A 323 27.00 7.48 4.80
C LEU A 323 26.16 6.34 4.21
N MET A 324 24.86 6.28 4.52
CA MET A 324 23.94 5.30 3.93
C MET A 324 23.71 5.57 2.45
N THR A 325 23.52 6.84 2.06
CA THR A 325 23.35 7.26 0.65
C THR A 325 24.57 6.92 -0.21
N VAL A 326 25.79 7.20 0.27
CA VAL A 326 27.01 6.77 -0.42
C VAL A 326 27.13 5.25 -0.41
N GLY A 327 26.76 4.59 0.69
CA GLY A 327 26.74 3.13 0.79
C GLY A 327 25.90 2.47 -0.30
N ILE A 328 24.64 2.87 -0.44
CA ILE A 328 23.71 2.34 -1.46
C ILE A 328 24.28 2.48 -2.86
N LEU A 329 24.78 3.67 -3.22
CA LEU A 329 25.34 3.93 -4.55
C LEU A 329 26.63 3.15 -4.81
N VAL A 330 27.46 2.91 -3.78
CA VAL A 330 28.65 2.08 -3.91
C VAL A 330 28.29 0.58 -4.04
N HIS A 331 27.22 0.10 -3.41
CA HIS A 331 26.67 -1.24 -3.70
C HIS A 331 26.21 -1.32 -5.16
N GLU A 332 25.39 -0.38 -5.62
CA GLU A 332 24.86 -0.36 -7.00
C GLU A 332 25.97 -0.34 -8.06
N ILE A 333 27.04 0.45 -7.86
CA ILE A 333 28.18 0.52 -8.78
C ILE A 333 28.94 -0.82 -8.80
N LEU A 334 29.23 -1.44 -7.64
CA LEU A 334 29.91 -2.75 -7.63
C LEU A 334 29.02 -3.85 -8.25
N GLN A 335 27.72 -3.85 -7.97
CA GLN A 335 26.76 -4.81 -8.52
C GLN A 335 26.68 -4.73 -10.06
N LYS A 336 26.66 -3.52 -10.63
CA LYS A 336 26.73 -3.31 -12.09
C LYS A 336 28.09 -3.71 -12.67
N VAL A 337 29.20 -3.31 -12.05
CA VAL A 337 30.57 -3.78 -12.41
C VAL A 337 30.67 -5.31 -12.48
N LEU A 338 30.07 -6.00 -11.50
CA LEU A 338 30.05 -7.46 -11.43
C LEU A 338 29.15 -8.13 -12.48
N THR A 339 27.99 -7.51 -12.77
CA THR A 339 26.99 -8.04 -13.73
C THR A 339 27.43 -7.82 -15.17
N ASP A 340 27.80 -6.58 -15.51
CA ASP A 340 28.16 -6.13 -16.86
C ASP A 340 29.61 -6.48 -17.21
N LYS A 341 30.38 -6.98 -16.23
CA LYS A 341 31.79 -7.39 -16.34
C LYS A 341 32.76 -6.26 -16.69
N ILE A 342 32.41 -5.04 -16.25
CA ILE A 342 33.16 -3.81 -16.48
C ILE A 342 34.38 -3.79 -15.55
N TYR A 343 35.51 -4.31 -16.02
CA TYR A 343 36.65 -4.64 -15.16
C TYR A 343 37.86 -3.70 -15.28
N ASP A 344 37.77 -2.62 -16.06
CA ASP A 344 38.86 -1.65 -16.23
C ASP A 344 38.49 -0.26 -15.68
N LEU A 345 39.39 0.32 -14.90
CA LEU A 345 39.18 1.56 -14.12
C LEU A 345 38.56 2.75 -14.89
N PRO A 346 38.88 3.03 -16.17
CA PRO A 346 38.22 4.09 -16.93
C PRO A 346 36.72 3.83 -17.15
N GLU A 347 36.34 2.58 -17.43
CA GLU A 347 34.96 2.18 -17.66
C GLU A 347 34.16 2.16 -16.35
N ILE A 348 34.75 1.65 -15.26
CA ILE A 348 34.19 1.74 -13.90
C ILE A 348 33.92 3.21 -13.53
N SER A 349 34.86 4.10 -13.87
CA SER A 349 34.72 5.54 -13.67
C SER A 349 33.61 6.14 -14.54
N GLN A 350 33.47 5.72 -15.80
CA GLN A 350 32.41 6.14 -16.70
C GLN A 350 31.03 5.71 -16.18
N LEU A 351 30.88 4.44 -15.80
CA LEU A 351 29.68 3.89 -15.16
C LEU A 351 29.30 4.69 -13.92
N ALA A 352 30.23 4.91 -12.98
CA ALA A 352 29.95 5.67 -11.76
C ALA A 352 29.50 7.13 -12.06
N ASN A 353 30.09 7.79 -13.06
CA ASN A 353 29.66 9.12 -13.50
C ASN A 353 28.30 9.13 -14.22
N ALA A 354 27.92 8.04 -14.90
CA ALA A 354 26.60 7.87 -15.49
C ALA A 354 25.53 7.62 -14.41
N THR A 355 25.78 6.70 -13.48
CA THR A 355 24.89 6.41 -12.35
C THR A 355 24.66 7.64 -11.47
N LEU A 356 25.70 8.46 -11.22
CA LEU A 356 25.60 9.75 -10.51
C LEU A 356 24.67 10.78 -11.18
N ARG A 357 24.40 10.65 -12.48
CA ARG A 357 23.47 11.51 -13.25
C ARG A 357 22.07 10.90 -13.39
N SER A 358 21.86 9.66 -12.94
CA SER A 358 20.55 9.00 -13.01
C SER A 358 19.53 9.71 -12.12
N TRP A 359 18.26 9.69 -12.55
CA TRP A 359 17.16 10.27 -11.78
C TRP A 359 17.06 9.70 -10.36
N GLN A 360 17.25 8.39 -10.22
CA GLN A 360 17.20 7.69 -8.93
C GLN A 360 18.26 8.22 -7.94
N VAL A 361 19.51 8.36 -8.40
CA VAL A 361 20.59 8.91 -7.57
C VAL A 361 20.38 10.40 -7.30
N VAL A 362 19.99 11.20 -8.30
CA VAL A 362 19.73 12.63 -8.11
C VAL A 362 18.63 12.88 -7.07
N ASN A 363 17.54 12.10 -7.11
CA ASN A 363 16.48 12.18 -6.10
C ASN A 363 16.94 11.65 -4.73
N MET A 364 17.74 10.58 -4.67
CA MET A 364 18.33 10.09 -3.41
C MET A 364 19.28 11.10 -2.75
N LEU A 365 20.09 11.80 -3.54
CA LEU A 365 20.97 12.88 -3.09
C LEU A 365 20.16 14.09 -2.60
N TYR A 366 19.14 14.49 -3.36
CA TYR A 366 18.17 15.49 -2.90
C TYR A 366 17.49 15.07 -1.57
N SER A 367 17.13 13.80 -1.41
CA SER A 367 16.45 13.24 -0.23
C SER A 367 17.29 13.21 1.05
N SER A 368 18.61 13.08 0.88
CA SER A 368 19.61 13.11 1.95
C SER A 368 20.16 14.51 2.21
N GLY A 369 19.96 15.46 1.30
CA GLY A 369 20.56 16.79 1.36
C GLY A 369 22.02 16.85 0.91
N MET A 370 22.55 15.77 0.33
CA MET A 370 23.93 15.70 -0.15
C MET A 370 24.09 16.37 -1.52
N SER A 371 25.16 17.16 -1.68
CA SER A 371 25.53 17.76 -2.97
C SER A 371 26.10 16.71 -3.93
N THR A 372 25.82 16.82 -5.24
CA THR A 372 26.33 15.86 -6.24
C THR A 372 27.86 15.90 -6.33
N ASN A 373 28.46 17.08 -6.11
CA ASN A 373 29.92 17.24 -6.05
C ASN A 373 30.55 16.52 -4.83
N GLU A 374 29.93 16.62 -3.65
CA GLU A 374 30.38 15.90 -2.47
C GLU A 374 30.23 14.39 -2.64
N CYS A 375 29.10 13.92 -3.15
CA CYS A 375 28.89 12.50 -3.42
C CYS A 375 29.97 11.95 -4.36
N LYS A 376 30.26 12.66 -5.45
CA LYS A 376 31.33 12.31 -6.39
C LYS A 376 32.71 12.25 -5.72
N LYS A 377 33.03 13.19 -4.81
CA LYS A 377 34.28 13.15 -4.03
C LYS A 377 34.34 11.93 -3.10
N ARG A 378 33.25 11.65 -2.36
CA ARG A 378 33.17 10.49 -1.47
C ARG A 378 33.29 9.17 -2.25
N ILE A 379 32.73 9.08 -3.46
CA ILE A 379 32.74 7.87 -4.31
C ILE A 379 34.07 7.63 -5.03
N ALA A 380 34.86 8.68 -5.35
CA ALA A 380 36.15 8.53 -6.01
C ALA A 380 37.13 7.62 -5.23
N GLU A 381 37.07 7.64 -3.89
CA GLU A 381 37.79 6.69 -3.04
C GLU A 381 37.36 5.23 -3.32
N TYR A 382 36.05 4.97 -3.34
CA TYR A 382 35.49 3.64 -3.58
C TYR A 382 35.69 3.13 -5.02
N ILE A 383 35.69 4.00 -6.04
CA ILE A 383 36.02 3.58 -7.42
C ILE A 383 37.40 2.93 -7.48
N THR A 384 38.38 3.51 -6.77
CA THR A 384 39.74 2.96 -6.65
C THR A 384 39.73 1.61 -5.92
N ARG A 385 38.95 1.49 -4.83
CA ARG A 385 38.78 0.22 -4.10
C ARG A 385 38.08 -0.86 -4.90
N ILE A 386 37.14 -0.50 -5.77
CA ILE A 386 36.46 -1.43 -6.68
C ILE A 386 37.46 -1.97 -7.70
N ASP A 387 38.30 -1.13 -8.33
CA ASP A 387 39.37 -1.65 -9.20
C ASP A 387 40.31 -2.58 -8.43
N GLU A 388 40.86 -2.17 -7.27
CA GLU A 388 41.71 -3.02 -6.44
C GLU A 388 41.06 -4.38 -6.11
N PHE A 389 39.75 -4.41 -5.80
CA PHE A 389 38.96 -5.62 -5.57
C PHE A 389 38.88 -6.50 -6.84
N ILE A 390 38.57 -5.93 -8.00
CA ILE A 390 38.50 -6.65 -9.29
C ILE A 390 39.88 -7.19 -9.70
N GLN A 391 40.94 -6.38 -9.55
CA GLN A 391 42.31 -6.79 -9.83
C GLN A 391 42.73 -7.99 -8.95
N ARG A 392 42.42 -7.96 -7.65
CA ARG A 392 42.76 -9.02 -6.70
C ARG A 392 41.92 -10.29 -6.88
N TYR A 393 40.59 -10.17 -6.83
CA TYR A 393 39.68 -11.31 -6.65
C TYR A 393 39.12 -11.89 -7.95
N ILE A 394 39.15 -11.16 -9.07
CA ILE A 394 38.70 -11.66 -10.38
C ILE A 394 39.89 -11.85 -11.34
N LYS A 395 40.80 -10.87 -11.42
CA LYS A 395 42.00 -10.91 -12.27
C LYS A 395 43.23 -11.56 -11.60
N GLU A 396 43.09 -12.11 -10.39
CA GLU A 396 44.11 -12.87 -9.62
C GLU A 396 45.47 -12.17 -9.40
N LYS A 397 45.49 -10.84 -9.41
CA LYS A 397 46.71 -10.07 -9.06
C LYS A 397 46.90 -10.07 -7.54
N LYS A 398 47.44 -11.17 -7.02
CA LYS A 398 47.75 -11.34 -5.59
C LYS A 398 48.75 -10.27 -5.10
N PRO A 399 48.64 -9.79 -3.85
CA PRO A 399 49.62 -8.89 -3.26
C PRO A 399 51.00 -9.55 -3.15
N LYS A 400 52.07 -8.76 -3.21
CA LYS A 400 53.46 -9.27 -3.13
C LYS A 400 53.82 -9.93 -1.80
N ASN A 401 53.11 -9.56 -0.73
CA ASN A 401 53.24 -10.13 0.62
C ASN A 401 51.90 -10.77 1.01
N PRO A 402 51.90 -11.92 1.71
CA PRO A 402 50.67 -12.52 2.23
C PRO A 402 50.02 -11.62 3.30
N ASP A 403 48.68 -11.60 3.34
CA ASP A 403 47.88 -10.82 4.28
C ASP A 403 46.69 -11.62 4.85
N ASN A 404 46.06 -11.10 5.91
CA ASN A 404 44.95 -11.76 6.62
C ASN A 404 43.59 -11.57 5.92
N ASN A 405 43.60 -11.62 4.60
CA ASN A 405 42.45 -11.51 3.70
C ASN A 405 42.18 -12.85 3.00
N PHE A 406 41.02 -12.96 2.37
CA PHE A 406 40.68 -14.06 1.49
C PHE A 406 41.71 -14.19 0.33
N ASP A 407 42.02 -15.43 -0.05
CA ASP A 407 43.02 -15.78 -1.08
C ASP A 407 42.44 -16.61 -2.25
N GLY A 408 41.12 -16.81 -2.25
CA GLY A 408 40.39 -17.45 -3.35
C GLY A 408 40.02 -16.48 -4.48
N LYS A 409 39.75 -17.04 -5.66
CA LYS A 409 39.23 -16.32 -6.83
C LYS A 409 37.70 -16.35 -6.85
N ILE A 410 37.05 -15.27 -7.27
CA ILE A 410 35.65 -15.29 -7.73
C ILE A 410 35.63 -15.68 -9.21
N GLU A 411 35.09 -16.85 -9.55
CA GLU A 411 34.98 -17.32 -10.94
C GLU A 411 33.74 -16.78 -11.65
N LYS A 412 32.61 -16.75 -10.93
CA LYS A 412 31.30 -16.43 -11.49
C LYS A 412 30.43 -15.74 -10.44
N VAL A 413 29.71 -14.71 -10.84
CA VAL A 413 28.55 -14.19 -10.11
C VAL A 413 27.33 -14.94 -10.63
N HIS A 414 26.59 -15.62 -9.74
CA HIS A 414 25.37 -16.35 -10.12
C HIS A 414 24.15 -15.43 -10.05
N GLU A 415 23.87 -14.82 -8.89
CA GLU A 415 22.74 -13.89 -8.72
C GLU A 415 23.20 -12.65 -7.93
N ILE A 416 22.66 -11.49 -8.26
CA ILE A 416 22.84 -10.22 -7.53
C ILE A 416 21.53 -9.93 -6.80
N GLU A 417 21.62 -9.36 -5.59
CA GLU A 417 20.43 -8.95 -4.81
C GLU A 417 19.45 -10.11 -4.57
N GLU A 418 19.95 -11.34 -4.40
CA GLU A 418 19.17 -12.59 -4.42
C GLU A 418 18.11 -12.64 -3.31
N ASN A 419 16.84 -12.72 -3.70
CA ASN A 419 15.73 -12.91 -2.76
C ASN A 419 15.65 -14.39 -2.31
N ILE A 420 15.65 -14.62 -1.00
CA ILE A 420 15.41 -15.95 -0.40
C ILE A 420 14.40 -15.82 0.73
N TRP A 421 13.22 -16.44 0.58
CA TRP A 421 12.22 -16.61 1.64
C TRP A 421 12.20 -18.07 2.07
N LEU A 422 12.37 -18.34 3.37
CA LEU A 422 12.37 -19.70 3.91
C LEU A 422 11.45 -19.82 5.13
N PRO A 423 10.17 -20.19 4.93
CA PRO A 423 9.20 -20.39 6.00
C PRO A 423 9.67 -21.40 7.07
N LYS A 424 10.45 -22.42 6.69
CA LYS A 424 11.03 -23.40 7.62
C LYS A 424 11.96 -22.78 8.68
N LEU A 425 12.54 -21.61 8.42
CA LEU A 425 13.29 -20.84 9.44
C LEU A 425 12.52 -19.60 9.91
N GLY A 426 11.34 -19.31 9.36
CA GLY A 426 10.63 -18.06 9.57
C GLY A 426 11.46 -16.82 9.25
N ILE A 427 12.35 -16.92 8.26
CA ILE A 427 13.31 -15.87 7.88
C ILE A 427 13.21 -15.57 6.38
N LYS A 428 13.35 -14.28 6.05
CA LYS A 428 13.59 -13.79 4.68
C LYS A 428 14.90 -13.00 4.61
N GLY A 429 15.61 -13.12 3.49
CA GLY A 429 16.88 -12.44 3.23
C GLY A 429 16.97 -11.94 1.79
N LYS A 430 17.87 -10.98 1.58
CA LYS A 430 18.26 -10.46 0.27
C LYS A 430 19.79 -10.41 0.24
N VAL A 431 20.43 -11.33 -0.48
CA VAL A 431 21.91 -11.46 -0.48
C VAL A 431 22.50 -10.45 -1.47
N ASP A 432 23.46 -9.63 -1.04
CA ASP A 432 24.11 -8.62 -1.92
C ASP A 432 24.60 -9.24 -3.24
N ALA A 433 25.34 -10.36 -3.16
CA ALA A 433 25.71 -11.21 -4.29
C ALA A 433 25.88 -12.68 -3.90
N THR A 434 25.45 -13.61 -4.77
CA THR A 434 25.76 -15.04 -4.69
C THR A 434 26.85 -15.38 -5.70
N VAL A 435 28.00 -15.84 -5.22
CA VAL A 435 29.23 -16.00 -6.03
C VAL A 435 29.80 -17.42 -5.96
N GLU A 436 30.41 -17.85 -7.05
CA GLU A 436 31.21 -19.07 -7.13
C GLU A 436 32.69 -18.74 -6.94
N VAL A 437 33.32 -19.39 -5.96
CA VAL A 437 34.72 -19.14 -5.61
C VAL A 437 35.59 -20.39 -5.74
N ARG A 438 36.81 -20.20 -6.26
CA ARG A 438 37.86 -21.23 -6.32
C ARG A 438 38.86 -21.02 -5.19
N ILE A 439 39.06 -22.05 -4.38
CA ILE A 439 40.04 -22.09 -3.28
C ILE A 439 40.69 -23.48 -3.32
N ASN A 440 42.01 -23.55 -3.48
CA ASN A 440 42.76 -24.81 -3.59
C ASN A 440 42.10 -25.80 -4.58
N ASP A 441 41.81 -25.29 -5.78
CA ASP A 441 41.09 -25.93 -6.89
C ASP A 441 39.67 -26.50 -6.60
N ARG A 442 39.13 -26.27 -5.40
CA ARG A 442 37.73 -26.57 -5.09
C ARG A 442 36.86 -25.35 -5.39
N ARG A 443 35.76 -25.57 -6.11
CA ARG A 443 34.68 -24.60 -6.32
C ARG A 443 33.68 -24.68 -5.17
N ARG A 444 33.24 -23.55 -4.62
CA ARG A 444 32.11 -23.43 -3.69
C ARG A 444 31.20 -22.28 -4.10
N ILE A 445 29.89 -22.41 -3.91
CA ILE A 445 28.94 -21.29 -4.02
C ILE A 445 28.76 -20.70 -2.63
N VAL A 446 28.94 -19.39 -2.49
CA VAL A 446 28.88 -18.69 -1.20
C VAL A 446 28.14 -17.35 -1.31
N PRO A 447 27.44 -16.90 -0.26
CA PRO A 447 26.95 -15.53 -0.18
C PRO A 447 28.14 -14.58 0.02
N LEU A 448 28.12 -13.44 -0.66
CA LEU A 448 29.00 -12.30 -0.47
C LEU A 448 28.16 -11.12 0.04
N GLU A 449 28.47 -10.66 1.24
CA GLU A 449 27.87 -9.45 1.84
C GLU A 449 28.86 -8.29 1.72
N LEU A 450 28.38 -7.15 1.24
CA LEU A 450 29.16 -5.93 1.08
C LEU A 450 28.92 -4.98 2.27
N LYS A 451 29.99 -4.32 2.71
CA LYS A 451 29.98 -3.23 3.68
C LYS A 451 30.89 -2.10 3.21
N THR A 452 30.40 -0.87 3.32
CA THR A 452 31.07 0.34 2.83
C THR A 452 31.71 1.18 3.95
N GLY A 453 31.50 0.81 5.21
CA GLY A 453 32.20 1.37 6.37
C GLY A 453 33.61 0.80 6.57
N ARG A 454 34.24 1.17 7.70
CA ARG A 454 35.49 0.55 8.19
C ARG A 454 35.28 -0.91 8.59
N ALA A 455 36.35 -1.71 8.57
CA ALA A 455 36.32 -3.13 8.91
C ALA A 455 36.10 -3.38 10.42
N SER A 456 34.83 -3.47 10.82
CA SER A 456 34.44 -3.75 12.21
C SER A 456 34.37 -5.24 12.55
N PHE A 457 34.06 -6.10 11.57
CA PHE A 457 33.71 -7.51 11.78
C PHE A 457 32.69 -7.73 12.92
N SER A 458 31.73 -6.82 13.05
CA SER A 458 30.74 -6.82 14.13
C SER A 458 29.87 -8.08 14.14
N ALA A 459 29.32 -8.42 15.31
CA ALA A 459 28.35 -9.51 15.47
C ALA A 459 27.11 -9.34 14.56
N GLU A 460 26.69 -8.10 14.30
CA GLU A 460 25.60 -7.80 13.36
C GLU A 460 25.96 -8.21 11.92
N HIS A 461 27.15 -7.84 11.43
CA HIS A 461 27.59 -8.19 10.07
C HIS A 461 27.97 -9.67 9.93
N LYS A 462 28.54 -10.30 10.96
CA LYS A 462 28.75 -11.76 10.97
C LYS A 462 27.41 -12.50 10.98
N GLY A 463 26.46 -12.05 11.78
CA GLY A 463 25.11 -12.62 11.86
C GLY A 463 24.35 -12.59 10.53
N GLN A 464 24.49 -11.51 9.74
CA GLN A 464 23.93 -11.42 8.39
C GLN A 464 24.42 -12.57 7.50
N ILE A 465 25.74 -12.77 7.41
CA ILE A 465 26.32 -13.89 6.67
C ILE A 465 25.88 -15.25 7.22
N ILE A 466 25.84 -15.43 8.55
CA ILE A 466 25.37 -16.70 9.14
C ILE A 466 23.93 -17.00 8.68
N LEU A 467 23.03 -16.02 8.74
CA LEU A 467 21.65 -16.19 8.27
C LEU A 467 21.56 -16.48 6.76
N TYR A 468 22.37 -15.82 5.92
CA TYR A 468 22.40 -16.13 4.48
C TYR A 468 22.94 -17.54 4.20
N THR A 469 23.99 -17.99 4.91
CA THR A 469 24.48 -19.38 4.78
C THR A 469 23.43 -20.40 5.20
N MET A 470 22.62 -20.11 6.24
CA MET A 470 21.48 -20.97 6.61
C MET A 470 20.41 -20.97 5.50
N LEU A 471 19.97 -19.80 5.04
CA LEU A 471 18.96 -19.67 3.98
C LEU A 471 19.35 -20.43 2.70
N MET A 472 20.60 -20.31 2.25
CA MET A 472 21.11 -21.03 1.07
C MET A 472 21.25 -22.54 1.34
N ARG A 473 21.72 -22.94 2.53
CA ARG A 473 21.89 -24.36 2.88
C ARG A 473 20.56 -25.11 2.94
N TYR A 474 19.56 -24.54 3.62
CA TYR A 474 18.22 -25.15 3.72
C TYR A 474 17.36 -24.98 2.45
N THR A 475 17.83 -24.26 1.43
CA THR A 475 17.29 -24.32 0.06
C THR A 475 18.04 -25.31 -0.85
N GLY A 476 18.89 -26.18 -0.28
CA GLY A 476 19.52 -27.31 -0.96
C GLY A 476 20.88 -27.02 -1.60
N ARG A 477 21.48 -25.85 -1.36
CA ARG A 477 22.85 -25.54 -1.83
C ARG A 477 23.88 -26.01 -0.80
N ASP A 478 25.00 -26.60 -1.24
CA ASP A 478 26.09 -26.89 -0.30
C ASP A 478 26.86 -25.62 0.05
N VAL A 479 26.52 -25.05 1.20
CA VAL A 479 27.12 -23.83 1.77
C VAL A 479 27.52 -24.09 3.21
N ASP A 480 28.80 -23.88 3.53
CA ASP A 480 29.39 -23.97 4.88
C ASP A 480 29.82 -22.60 5.45
N SER A 481 29.91 -21.60 4.59
CA SER A 481 30.63 -20.34 4.81
C SER A 481 30.13 -19.24 3.88
N GLY A 482 30.44 -17.98 4.21
CA GLY A 482 30.16 -16.81 3.37
C GLY A 482 31.29 -15.78 3.42
N LEU A 483 31.31 -14.86 2.47
CA LEU A 483 32.32 -13.80 2.37
C LEU A 483 31.77 -12.48 2.88
N LEU A 484 32.52 -11.81 3.76
CA LEU A 484 32.20 -10.46 4.23
C LEU A 484 33.28 -9.48 3.75
N LEU A 485 32.89 -8.53 2.90
CA LEU A 485 33.76 -7.55 2.24
C LEU A 485 33.57 -6.14 2.80
N TYR A 486 34.61 -5.58 3.38
CA TYR A 486 34.69 -4.16 3.74
C TYR A 486 35.45 -3.39 2.66
N LEU A 487 34.70 -2.86 1.69
CA LEU A 487 35.25 -2.29 0.46
C LEU A 487 36.12 -1.04 0.71
N LYS A 488 35.83 -0.22 1.73
CA LYS A 488 36.62 0.99 2.05
C LYS A 488 38.09 0.70 2.30
N GLU A 489 38.34 -0.42 2.97
CA GLU A 489 39.66 -0.92 3.37
C GLU A 489 40.05 -2.18 2.56
N ASN A 490 39.30 -2.46 1.48
CA ASN A 490 39.36 -3.65 0.62
C ASN A 490 39.69 -4.96 1.37
N THR A 491 39.05 -5.14 2.52
CA THR A 491 39.33 -6.24 3.45
C THR A 491 38.19 -7.26 3.38
N MET A 492 38.47 -8.47 2.90
CA MET A 492 37.48 -9.53 2.73
C MET A 492 37.90 -10.80 3.47
N ARG A 493 36.96 -11.43 4.20
CA ARG A 493 37.23 -12.66 4.96
C ARG A 493 36.10 -13.69 4.79
N GLU A 494 36.49 -14.97 4.78
CA GLU A 494 35.56 -16.10 4.89
C GLU A 494 35.07 -16.22 6.34
N MET A 495 33.76 -16.09 6.54
CA MET A 495 33.07 -16.31 7.81
C MET A 495 32.52 -17.74 7.83
N LYS A 496 32.99 -18.54 8.78
CA LYS A 496 32.38 -19.85 9.12
C LYS A 496 31.45 -19.70 10.32
N SER A 497 30.43 -20.57 10.37
CA SER A 497 29.29 -20.44 11.27
C SER A 497 29.17 -21.62 12.23
N GLY A 498 29.44 -21.39 13.52
CA GLY A 498 29.27 -22.41 14.57
C GLY A 498 27.79 -22.77 14.80
N HIS A 499 27.51 -23.87 15.51
CA HIS A 499 26.13 -24.17 15.92
C HIS A 499 25.57 -23.10 16.87
N HIS A 500 26.34 -22.74 17.91
CA HIS A 500 25.89 -21.79 18.95
C HIS A 500 25.44 -20.44 18.35
N GLU A 501 26.16 -19.93 17.35
CA GLU A 501 25.80 -18.68 16.69
C GLU A 501 24.49 -18.77 15.90
N LYS A 502 24.21 -19.94 15.28
CA LYS A 502 22.95 -20.23 14.59
C LYS A 502 21.80 -20.34 15.59
N ARG A 503 22.01 -21.07 16.69
CA ARG A 503 21.06 -21.20 17.82
C ARG A 503 20.66 -19.83 18.34
N ASP A 504 21.62 -18.96 18.65
CA ASP A 504 21.36 -17.65 19.26
C ASP A 504 20.64 -16.69 18.30
N LEU A 505 20.95 -16.76 17.00
CA LEU A 505 20.22 -16.01 15.97
C LEU A 505 18.77 -16.53 15.77
N ILE A 506 18.53 -17.84 15.90
CA ILE A 506 17.18 -18.41 15.87
C ILE A 506 16.38 -18.05 17.12
N LEU A 507 16.98 -18.10 18.32
CA LEU A 507 16.35 -17.65 19.57
C LEU A 507 15.97 -16.16 19.49
N LEU A 508 16.84 -15.31 18.96
CA LEU A 508 16.55 -13.89 18.73
C LEU A 508 15.44 -13.68 17.67
N ARG A 509 15.42 -14.49 16.61
CA ARG A 509 14.36 -14.46 15.59
C ARG A 509 13.01 -14.90 16.16
N ASN A 510 12.98 -15.93 17.01
CA ASN A 510 11.75 -16.37 17.69
C ASN A 510 11.23 -15.30 18.66
N SER A 511 12.12 -14.66 19.42
CA SER A 511 11.76 -13.51 20.26
C SER A 511 11.16 -12.37 19.43
N LEU A 512 11.75 -12.01 18.29
CA LEU A 512 11.18 -11.00 17.40
C LEU A 512 9.84 -11.41 16.78
N ALA A 513 9.67 -12.67 16.37
CA ALA A 513 8.40 -13.15 15.81
C ALA A 513 7.25 -12.93 16.81
N HIS A 514 7.45 -13.38 18.05
CA HIS A 514 6.49 -13.29 19.16
C HIS A 514 5.93 -11.87 19.39
N TYR A 515 6.82 -10.88 19.47
CA TYR A 515 6.42 -9.47 19.65
C TYR A 515 5.95 -8.78 18.35
N LEU A 516 5.86 -9.51 17.24
CA LEU A 516 5.34 -9.07 15.95
C LEU A 516 4.11 -9.89 15.51
N THR A 517 3.61 -10.82 16.33
CA THR A 517 2.46 -11.70 16.02
C THR A 517 1.35 -11.62 17.07
N LYS A 518 1.68 -11.54 18.36
CA LYS A 518 0.66 -11.54 19.42
C LYS A 518 -0.07 -10.20 19.49
N GLU A 519 -1.39 -10.25 19.73
CA GLU A 519 -2.21 -9.06 19.94
C GLU A 519 -1.60 -8.17 21.04
N PRO A 520 -1.32 -6.89 20.78
CA PRO A 520 -0.54 -6.07 21.70
C PRO A 520 -1.43 -5.48 22.79
N ASP A 521 -1.52 -6.20 23.92
CA ASP A 521 -1.85 -5.61 25.22
C ASP A 521 -0.68 -4.75 25.76
N VAL A 522 -0.24 -3.79 24.94
CA VAL A 522 0.87 -2.84 25.15
C VAL A 522 2.27 -3.49 25.26
N VAL A 523 2.38 -4.81 25.42
CA VAL A 523 3.64 -5.51 25.71
C VAL A 523 4.66 -5.42 24.55
N LEU A 524 5.76 -4.75 24.82
CA LEU A 524 7.00 -4.77 24.04
C LEU A 524 8.10 -5.52 24.82
N PRO A 525 9.22 -5.91 24.18
CA PRO A 525 10.38 -6.43 24.91
C PRO A 525 10.86 -5.44 25.99
N GLU A 526 11.51 -5.95 27.03
CA GLU A 526 12.07 -5.10 28.08
C GLU A 526 13.06 -4.06 27.53
N PRO A 527 13.07 -2.83 28.09
CA PRO A 527 14.04 -1.81 27.73
C PRO A 527 15.44 -2.16 28.26
N ILE A 528 16.48 -1.80 27.50
CA ILE A 528 17.86 -2.02 27.92
C ILE A 528 18.35 -0.93 28.87
N ASN A 529 19.12 -1.32 29.88
CA ASN A 529 19.76 -0.41 30.83
C ASN A 529 21.11 0.10 30.29
N HIS A 530 21.09 0.88 29.21
CA HIS A 530 22.31 1.35 28.54
C HIS A 530 22.22 2.81 28.06
N HIS A 531 22.91 3.73 28.75
CA HIS A 531 22.69 5.17 28.60
C HIS A 531 22.86 5.70 27.17
N SER A 532 24.02 5.49 26.52
CA SER A 532 24.29 6.09 25.20
C SER A 532 23.29 5.61 24.15
N ALA A 533 23.18 4.30 23.97
CA ALA A 533 22.25 3.66 23.02
C ALA A 533 20.78 4.07 23.21
N CYS A 534 20.28 4.18 24.45
CA CYS A 534 18.96 4.75 24.70
C CYS A 534 18.92 6.24 24.35
N SER A 535 19.89 7.04 24.80
CA SER A 535 19.90 8.49 24.58
C SER A 535 19.89 8.92 23.10
N THR A 536 20.41 8.06 22.20
CA THR A 536 20.48 8.25 20.74
C THR A 536 19.46 7.43 19.94
N CYS A 537 18.55 6.68 20.59
CA CYS A 537 17.57 5.86 19.87
C CYS A 537 16.51 6.73 19.17
N PRO A 538 16.26 6.57 17.85
CA PRO A 538 15.24 7.36 17.14
C PRO A 538 13.82 7.03 17.62
N TYR A 539 13.59 5.84 18.19
CA TYR A 539 12.30 5.38 18.68
C TYR A 539 11.94 5.88 20.09
N ASN A 540 12.73 6.79 20.68
CA ASN A 540 12.57 7.19 22.09
C ASN A 540 11.16 7.66 22.47
N ALA A 541 10.52 8.53 21.69
CA ALA A 541 9.20 9.07 22.02
C ALA A 541 8.12 7.96 22.13
N ILE A 542 8.06 7.06 21.14
CA ILE A 542 7.13 5.94 21.15
C ILE A 542 7.52 4.86 22.17
N CYS A 543 8.81 4.57 22.33
CA CYS A 543 9.33 3.63 23.34
C CYS A 543 8.96 4.03 24.77
N SER A 544 9.09 5.31 25.10
CA SER A 544 8.66 5.90 26.37
C SER A 544 7.13 5.91 26.52
N ALA A 545 6.38 6.18 25.44
CA ALA A 545 4.92 6.19 25.50
C ALA A 545 4.33 4.81 25.84
N TYR A 546 4.78 3.73 25.19
CA TYR A 546 4.40 2.35 25.57
C TYR A 546 4.74 2.07 27.04
N LEU A 547 5.96 2.43 27.48
CA LEU A 547 6.41 2.22 28.86
C LEU A 547 5.51 2.92 29.90
N THR A 548 4.91 4.08 29.61
CA THR A 548 3.96 4.72 30.55
C THR A 548 2.67 3.94 30.77
N LYS A 549 2.35 2.95 29.93
CA LYS A 549 1.14 2.13 30.00
C LYS A 549 1.44 0.64 30.34
N GLU A 550 2.70 0.25 30.41
CA GLU A 550 3.17 -1.09 30.84
C GLU A 550 2.99 -1.28 32.36
N LYS A 551 1.75 -1.53 32.81
CA LYS A 551 1.34 -1.62 34.23
C LYS A 551 2.23 -2.48 35.14
N ASN A 552 2.85 -3.52 34.58
CA ASN A 552 3.62 -4.51 35.33
C ASN A 552 5.13 -4.20 35.40
N TYR A 553 5.62 -3.20 34.66
CA TYR A 553 7.06 -2.91 34.57
C TYR A 553 7.43 -1.59 35.22
N LYS A 554 8.33 -1.64 36.21
CA LYS A 554 8.87 -0.45 36.89
C LYS A 554 10.37 -0.38 36.65
N LEU A 555 10.81 0.72 36.05
CA LEU A 555 12.23 1.04 35.96
C LEU A 555 12.81 1.27 37.36
N SER A 556 14.08 0.90 37.54
CA SER A 556 14.88 1.38 38.67
C SER A 556 15.16 2.88 38.53
N ASP A 557 15.34 3.59 39.65
CA ASP A 557 15.47 5.06 39.66
C ASP A 557 16.62 5.57 38.77
N ASN A 558 17.73 4.81 38.75
CA ASN A 558 18.93 5.10 37.96
C ASN A 558 18.82 4.73 36.47
N HIS A 559 17.68 4.19 36.01
CA HIS A 559 17.55 3.71 34.64
C HIS A 559 17.56 4.88 33.62
N PRO A 560 18.39 4.84 32.55
CA PRO A 560 18.53 5.94 31.61
C PRO A 560 17.22 6.45 31.00
N LEU A 561 16.26 5.55 30.75
CA LEU A 561 14.97 5.93 30.19
C LEU A 561 14.12 6.84 31.11
N ASN A 562 14.40 6.95 32.41
CA ASN A 562 13.73 7.94 33.25
C ASN A 562 14.04 9.36 32.75
N SER A 563 15.33 9.65 32.56
CA SER A 563 15.80 10.94 32.03
C SER A 563 15.38 11.18 30.58
N VAL A 564 15.41 10.14 29.74
CA VAL A 564 15.01 10.23 28.33
C VAL A 564 13.52 10.48 28.20
N SER A 565 12.67 9.75 28.94
CA SER A 565 11.21 9.89 28.91
C SER A 565 10.79 11.29 29.35
N ALA A 566 11.34 11.81 30.45
CA ALA A 566 11.08 13.17 30.90
C ALA A 566 11.50 14.25 29.87
N ARG A 567 12.53 13.99 29.05
CA ARG A 567 12.99 14.88 27.98
C ARG A 567 12.11 14.79 26.72
N VAL A 568 11.73 13.59 26.28
CA VAL A 568 11.00 13.40 25.00
C VAL A 568 9.48 13.53 25.15
N LEU A 569 8.91 13.26 26.33
CA LEU A 569 7.48 13.43 26.62
C LEU A 569 7.15 14.75 27.32
N LYS A 570 8.11 15.68 27.45
CA LYS A 570 7.98 16.94 28.20
C LYS A 570 6.68 17.73 27.90
N ASN A 571 6.27 17.76 26.64
CA ASN A 571 5.10 18.49 26.16
C ASN A 571 3.97 17.54 25.69
N VAL A 572 3.96 16.29 26.18
CA VAL A 572 3.02 15.22 25.82
C VAL A 572 2.21 14.86 27.07
N THR A 573 0.88 14.90 26.96
CA THR A 573 -0.02 14.51 28.06
C THR A 573 -0.41 13.04 27.97
N GLU A 574 -0.97 12.47 29.04
CA GLU A 574 -1.52 11.12 29.01
C GLU A 574 -2.57 10.93 27.91
N LYS A 575 -3.48 11.91 27.72
CA LYS A 575 -4.46 11.93 26.62
C LYS A 575 -3.82 11.88 25.23
N HIS A 576 -2.61 12.43 25.08
CA HIS A 576 -1.88 12.39 23.81
C HIS A 576 -1.28 11.01 23.54
N ILE A 577 -0.87 10.30 24.59
CA ILE A 577 -0.38 8.92 24.53
C ILE A 577 -1.55 7.98 24.23
N ASP A 578 -2.67 8.12 24.94
CA ASP A 578 -3.87 7.29 24.77
C ASP A 578 -4.40 7.36 23.33
N TYR A 579 -4.62 8.56 22.79
CA TYR A 579 -5.06 8.75 21.40
C TYR A 579 -4.10 8.10 20.38
N VAL A 580 -2.78 8.17 20.61
CA VAL A 580 -1.81 7.55 19.69
C VAL A 580 -1.83 6.02 19.77
N LEU A 581 -1.88 5.44 20.98
CA LEU A 581 -1.93 3.98 21.17
C LEU A 581 -3.28 3.38 20.73
N GLU A 582 -4.39 4.10 20.94
CA GLU A 582 -5.73 3.75 20.45
C GLU A 582 -5.76 3.67 18.91
N TRP A 583 -5.24 4.70 18.22
CA TRP A 583 -5.15 4.68 16.75
C TRP A 583 -4.16 3.64 16.21
N ILE A 584 -3.13 3.27 16.96
CA ILE A 584 -2.27 2.12 16.63
C ILE A 584 -3.09 0.82 16.69
N LYS A 585 -3.86 0.58 17.75
CA LYS A 585 -4.72 -0.61 17.88
C LYS A 585 -5.79 -0.68 16.78
N PHE A 586 -6.41 0.44 16.40
CA PHE A 586 -7.35 0.48 15.27
C PHE A 586 -6.70 0.10 13.94
N LEU A 587 -5.47 0.58 13.70
CA LEU A 587 -4.69 0.27 12.51
C LEU A 587 -4.28 -1.21 12.44
N GLU A 588 -3.98 -1.84 13.57
CA GLU A 588 -3.68 -3.27 13.65
C GLU A 588 -4.91 -4.14 13.36
N ILE A 589 -6.04 -3.87 14.03
CA ILE A 589 -7.32 -4.55 13.80
C ILE A 589 -7.80 -4.42 12.34
N GLU A 590 -7.41 -3.35 11.64
CA GLU A 590 -7.65 -3.17 10.21
C GLU A 590 -6.63 -3.91 9.33
N GLU A 591 -5.37 -4.13 9.73
CA GLU A 591 -4.43 -5.02 8.99
C GLU A 591 -4.90 -6.48 9.05
N ASP A 592 -5.39 -6.94 10.21
CA ASP A 592 -5.95 -8.27 10.36
C ASP A 592 -7.18 -8.47 9.46
N ALA A 593 -8.16 -7.55 9.51
CA ALA A 593 -9.32 -7.57 8.61
C ALA A 593 -8.98 -7.28 7.14
N GLN A 594 -7.80 -6.72 6.84
CA GLN A 594 -7.32 -6.59 5.47
C GLN A 594 -6.66 -7.85 4.93
N THR A 595 -5.97 -8.61 5.78
CA THR A 595 -5.28 -9.87 5.47
C THR A 595 -6.17 -11.10 5.62
N GLU A 596 -7.36 -10.97 6.22
CA GLU A 596 -8.39 -12.00 6.25
C GLU A 596 -8.63 -12.63 4.87
N GLY A 597 -8.47 -13.95 4.78
CA GLY A 597 -8.53 -14.71 3.53
C GLY A 597 -7.24 -14.73 2.69
N ILE A 598 -6.28 -13.83 2.90
CA ILE A 598 -4.95 -13.82 2.23
C ILE A 598 -3.90 -14.32 3.24
N SER A 599 -3.98 -15.60 3.57
CA SER A 599 -3.00 -16.25 4.44
C SER A 599 -1.69 -16.48 3.70
N LEU A 600 -0.59 -15.89 4.18
CA LEU A 600 0.75 -16.16 3.67
C LEU A 600 1.11 -17.65 3.72
N ARG A 601 0.61 -18.39 4.73
CA ARG A 601 0.80 -19.84 4.89
C ARG A 601 0.36 -20.61 3.65
N ASP A 602 -0.73 -20.19 2.98
CA ASP A 602 -1.22 -20.84 1.75
C ASP A 602 -0.13 -20.98 0.68
N ILE A 603 0.80 -20.02 0.58
CA ILE A 603 1.85 -19.99 -0.45
C ILE A 603 2.79 -21.22 -0.35
N TRP A 604 3.00 -21.73 0.87
CA TRP A 604 3.89 -22.86 1.17
C TRP A 604 3.19 -24.10 1.76
N THR A 605 1.88 -24.06 1.98
CA THR A 605 1.10 -25.24 2.41
C THR A 605 -0.01 -25.67 1.44
N LYS A 606 -0.18 -24.99 0.30
CA LYS A 606 -1.14 -25.35 -0.76
C LYS A 606 -0.50 -25.21 -2.12
N THR A 607 -0.90 -26.06 -3.07
CA THR A 607 -0.44 -25.97 -4.46
C THR A 607 -0.94 -24.68 -5.14
N PRO A 608 -0.23 -24.14 -6.16
CA PRO A 608 -0.71 -23.01 -6.95
C PRO A 608 -2.13 -23.24 -7.52
N GLN A 609 -2.45 -24.47 -7.90
CA GLN A 609 -3.75 -24.87 -8.43
C GLN A 609 -4.88 -24.74 -7.38
N GLU A 610 -4.62 -25.08 -6.11
CA GLU A 610 -5.59 -24.87 -5.01
C GLU A 610 -5.74 -23.39 -4.66
N ARG A 611 -4.66 -22.61 -4.76
CA ARG A 611 -4.72 -21.14 -4.58
C ARG A 611 -5.48 -20.47 -5.73
N GLU A 612 -5.34 -20.97 -6.96
CA GLU A 612 -6.07 -20.49 -8.14
C GLU A 612 -7.58 -20.81 -8.09
N LYS A 613 -7.98 -22.01 -7.62
CA LYS A 613 -9.40 -22.32 -7.33
C LYS A 613 -10.06 -21.27 -6.43
N ASN A 614 -9.30 -20.68 -5.51
CA ASN A 614 -9.73 -19.64 -4.59
C ASN A 614 -9.46 -18.20 -5.09
N SER A 615 -9.10 -18.01 -6.37
CA SER A 615 -8.75 -16.72 -6.99
C SER A 615 -7.61 -15.93 -6.31
N LYS A 616 -6.72 -16.60 -5.56
CA LYS A 616 -5.58 -15.96 -4.87
C LYS A 616 -4.29 -15.95 -5.69
N CYS A 617 -4.21 -16.88 -6.65
CA CYS A 617 -3.02 -17.19 -7.44
C CYS A 617 -3.37 -17.31 -8.93
N LEU A 618 -2.39 -17.07 -9.81
CA LEU A 618 -2.40 -17.50 -11.21
C LEU A 618 -1.26 -18.49 -11.41
N GLY A 619 -1.58 -19.76 -11.62
CA GLY A 619 -0.62 -20.84 -11.84
C GLY A 619 -0.27 -21.07 -13.31
N ASN A 620 0.68 -21.96 -13.55
CA ASN A 620 1.06 -22.44 -14.89
C ASN A 620 1.43 -21.33 -15.89
N LEU A 621 2.25 -20.36 -15.47
CA LEU A 621 2.64 -19.21 -16.29
C LEU A 621 4.04 -19.36 -16.90
N SER A 622 4.23 -18.70 -18.04
CA SER A 622 5.49 -18.54 -18.76
C SER A 622 5.66 -17.08 -19.16
N VAL A 623 6.91 -16.58 -19.22
CA VAL A 623 7.17 -15.20 -19.69
C VAL A 623 7.16 -15.20 -21.22
N VAL A 624 6.36 -14.30 -21.80
CA VAL A 624 6.24 -14.08 -23.25
C VAL A 624 6.81 -12.72 -23.64
N ASN A 625 7.22 -12.61 -24.90
CA ASN A 625 7.93 -11.45 -25.48
C ASN A 625 9.28 -11.15 -24.80
N LYS A 626 9.99 -10.14 -25.31
CA LYS A 626 11.23 -9.65 -24.72
C LYS A 626 10.92 -8.76 -23.52
N VAL A 627 11.52 -9.06 -22.36
CA VAL A 627 11.51 -8.19 -21.17
C VAL A 627 12.00 -6.79 -21.54
N THR A 628 11.24 -5.77 -21.18
CA THR A 628 11.62 -4.36 -21.38
C THR A 628 12.08 -3.75 -20.05
N GLU A 629 13.16 -2.98 -20.09
CA GLU A 629 13.68 -2.26 -18.93
C GLU A 629 13.33 -0.77 -19.03
N GLU A 630 12.78 -0.20 -17.97
CA GLU A 630 12.61 1.24 -17.80
C GLU A 630 13.09 1.64 -16.40
N CYS A 631 14.08 2.55 -16.34
CA CYS A 631 14.65 3.06 -15.09
C CYS A 631 15.06 1.96 -14.08
N GLY A 632 15.72 0.88 -14.53
CA GLY A 632 16.14 -0.22 -13.66
C GLY A 632 15.00 -1.10 -13.11
N LYS A 633 13.80 -1.00 -13.69
CA LYS A 633 12.70 -1.93 -13.47
C LYS A 633 12.35 -2.66 -14.76
N TYR A 634 11.77 -3.85 -14.63
CA TYR A 634 11.65 -4.79 -15.74
C TYR A 634 10.20 -5.24 -15.94
N GLU A 635 9.56 -4.86 -17.04
CA GLU A 635 8.22 -5.35 -17.37
C GLU A 635 8.31 -6.76 -17.97
N HIS A 636 7.59 -7.68 -17.34
CA HIS A 636 7.42 -9.07 -17.79
C HIS A 636 5.96 -9.31 -18.12
N LYS A 637 5.69 -9.91 -19.28
CA LYS A 637 4.35 -10.33 -19.69
C LYS A 637 4.24 -11.83 -19.52
N PHE A 638 3.19 -12.29 -18.85
CA PHE A 638 2.99 -13.70 -18.50
C PHE A 638 1.75 -14.25 -19.19
N SER A 639 1.89 -15.41 -19.83
CA SER A 639 0.79 -16.18 -20.44
C SER A 639 0.83 -17.63 -19.96
N ARG A 640 -0.30 -18.34 -20.07
CA ARG A 640 -0.38 -19.77 -19.70
C ARG A 640 0.62 -20.61 -20.51
N ALA A 641 1.46 -21.38 -19.81
CA ALA A 641 2.50 -22.21 -20.42
C ALA A 641 1.92 -23.39 -21.22
N THR A 642 0.78 -23.92 -20.78
CA THR A 642 -0.01 -24.92 -21.52
C THR A 642 -1.51 -24.59 -21.46
N LYS A 643 -2.21 -24.77 -22.58
CA LYS A 643 -3.69 -24.70 -22.64
C LYS A 643 -4.28 -26.02 -22.16
N THR A 644 -4.48 -26.16 -20.85
CA THR A 644 -4.86 -27.44 -20.22
C THR A 644 -5.84 -27.25 -19.06
N ASN A 645 -6.90 -28.08 -19.07
CA ASN A 645 -8.04 -28.17 -18.15
C ASN A 645 -9.19 -27.16 -18.36
N LYS A 646 -10.42 -27.68 -18.41
CA LYS A 646 -11.69 -26.92 -18.57
C LYS A 646 -12.00 -25.91 -17.45
N ASN A 647 -11.17 -25.87 -16.40
CA ASN A 647 -11.39 -25.09 -15.19
C ASN A 647 -10.32 -24.00 -14.96
N SER A 648 -9.34 -23.83 -15.87
CA SER A 648 -8.40 -22.70 -15.80
C SER A 648 -9.04 -21.41 -16.30
N ILE A 649 -8.66 -20.28 -15.70
CA ILE A 649 -9.04 -18.96 -16.22
C ILE A 649 -8.08 -18.59 -17.36
N ASP A 650 -8.43 -18.98 -18.58
CA ASP A 650 -7.64 -18.70 -19.79
C ASP A 650 -7.77 -17.23 -20.27
N ASP A 651 -8.84 -16.53 -19.88
CA ASP A 651 -9.08 -15.10 -20.13
C ASP A 651 -8.77 -14.30 -18.86
N PHE A 652 -7.59 -13.68 -18.77
CA PHE A 652 -7.12 -13.08 -17.51
C PHE A 652 -8.00 -11.92 -17.01
N ARG A 653 -8.81 -11.29 -17.88
CA ARG A 653 -9.80 -10.25 -17.52
C ARG A 653 -10.96 -10.78 -16.67
N ARG A 654 -11.09 -12.11 -16.52
CA ARG A 654 -12.06 -12.77 -15.63
C ARG A 654 -11.50 -13.10 -14.25
N THR A 655 -10.22 -12.87 -14.02
CA THR A 655 -9.58 -13.10 -12.72
C THR A 655 -9.99 -12.01 -11.72
N ASN A 656 -9.80 -12.28 -10.42
CA ASN A 656 -9.99 -11.27 -9.37
C ASN A 656 -8.76 -10.37 -9.17
N PHE A 657 -7.80 -10.34 -10.10
CA PHE A 657 -6.64 -9.43 -10.06
C PHE A 657 -6.98 -8.07 -10.65
N THR A 658 -6.26 -7.02 -10.23
CA THR A 658 -6.46 -5.65 -10.74
C THR A 658 -5.14 -4.96 -11.06
N GLU A 659 -5.16 -4.04 -12.03
CA GLU A 659 -4.05 -3.12 -12.29
C GLU A 659 -3.60 -2.42 -10.99
N SER A 660 -2.30 -2.19 -10.86
CA SER A 660 -1.66 -1.66 -9.65
C SER A 660 -1.78 -2.50 -8.37
N GLU A 661 -2.33 -3.71 -8.43
CA GLU A 661 -2.22 -4.65 -7.31
C GLU A 661 -0.77 -5.13 -7.17
N TYR A 662 -0.31 -5.28 -5.92
CA TYR A 662 1.03 -5.77 -5.61
C TYR A 662 1.03 -7.30 -5.56
N VAL A 663 2.00 -7.91 -6.23
CA VAL A 663 2.10 -9.35 -6.38
C VAL A 663 3.52 -9.85 -6.12
N ILE A 664 3.62 -11.10 -5.66
CA ILE A 664 4.87 -11.84 -5.62
C ILE A 664 4.91 -12.82 -6.80
N ILE A 665 6.10 -13.01 -7.37
CA ILE A 665 6.38 -13.98 -8.42
C ILE A 665 7.17 -15.12 -7.80
N SER A 666 6.68 -16.34 -7.96
CA SER A 666 7.30 -17.56 -7.47
C SER A 666 7.46 -18.57 -8.60
N THR A 667 8.35 -19.55 -8.42
CA THR A 667 8.42 -20.76 -9.24
C THR A 667 8.00 -21.96 -8.39
N ASN A 668 7.83 -23.12 -9.01
CA ASN A 668 7.52 -24.37 -8.29
C ASN A 668 8.61 -24.80 -7.27
N THR A 669 9.78 -24.16 -7.26
CA THR A 669 10.90 -24.47 -6.34
C THR A 669 11.39 -23.28 -5.50
N ARG A 670 11.11 -22.04 -5.89
CA ARG A 670 11.50 -20.82 -5.14
C ARG A 670 10.31 -19.89 -4.93
N ILE A 671 10.01 -19.62 -3.66
CA ILE A 671 9.00 -18.62 -3.24
C ILE A 671 9.59 -17.22 -3.35
N ASN A 672 8.83 -16.28 -3.92
CA ASN A 672 9.19 -14.85 -4.06
C ASN A 672 10.60 -14.64 -4.64
N ILE A 673 10.82 -15.06 -5.89
CA ILE A 673 12.04 -14.73 -6.64
C ILE A 673 12.10 -13.22 -6.95
N SER A 674 10.95 -12.60 -7.19
CA SER A 674 10.77 -11.17 -7.45
C SER A 674 9.37 -10.75 -7.02
N SER A 675 9.14 -9.45 -6.84
CA SER A 675 7.82 -8.90 -6.58
C SER A 675 7.66 -7.53 -7.23
N GLY A 676 6.41 -7.09 -7.40
CA GLY A 676 6.12 -5.93 -8.23
C GLY A 676 4.63 -5.58 -8.30
N PHE A 677 4.27 -4.79 -9.32
CA PHE A 677 2.91 -4.32 -9.53
C PHE A 677 2.40 -4.74 -10.91
N ILE A 678 1.14 -5.16 -11.01
CA ILE A 678 0.49 -5.40 -12.30
C ILE A 678 0.34 -4.08 -13.06
N THR A 679 0.78 -4.04 -14.32
CA THR A 679 0.71 -2.86 -15.19
C THR A 679 -0.45 -2.93 -16.19
N ASP A 680 -0.81 -4.12 -16.66
CA ASP A 680 -1.82 -4.36 -17.69
C ASP A 680 -2.42 -5.78 -17.54
N ILE A 681 -3.69 -5.96 -17.89
CA ILE A 681 -4.41 -7.25 -17.87
C ILE A 681 -5.21 -7.39 -19.17
N GLN A 682 -4.72 -8.22 -20.08
CA GLN A 682 -5.38 -8.52 -21.35
C GLN A 682 -6.07 -9.89 -21.32
N GLU A 683 -6.57 -10.37 -22.46
CA GLU A 683 -7.17 -11.70 -22.55
C GLU A 683 -6.12 -12.80 -22.39
N ASP A 684 -5.00 -12.66 -23.11
CA ASP A 684 -3.97 -13.68 -23.33
C ASP A 684 -2.69 -13.49 -22.49
N PHE A 685 -2.48 -12.31 -21.90
CA PHE A 685 -1.37 -12.05 -20.98
C PHE A 685 -1.73 -11.12 -19.81
N ILE A 686 -0.93 -11.21 -18.75
CA ILE A 686 -0.87 -10.24 -17.66
C ILE A 686 0.54 -9.63 -17.59
N ALA A 687 0.65 -8.30 -17.51
CA ALA A 687 1.94 -7.61 -17.43
C ALA A 687 2.24 -7.18 -15.98
N VAL A 688 3.49 -7.36 -15.56
CA VAL A 688 3.95 -7.02 -14.20
C VAL A 688 5.30 -6.30 -14.26
N LEU A 689 5.39 -5.14 -13.61
CA LEU A 689 6.63 -4.38 -13.43
C LEU A 689 7.40 -4.93 -12.21
N LEU A 690 8.54 -5.56 -12.45
CA LEU A 690 9.35 -6.27 -11.44
C LEU A 690 10.62 -5.51 -11.02
N ASP A 691 11.17 -5.88 -9.85
CA ASP A 691 12.44 -5.38 -9.31
C ASP A 691 13.69 -5.88 -10.06
N ARG A 692 13.57 -6.97 -10.82
CA ARG A 692 14.67 -7.63 -11.53
C ARG A 692 14.18 -8.34 -12.79
N ASN A 693 15.09 -8.62 -13.73
CA ASN A 693 14.82 -9.57 -14.81
C ASN A 693 14.89 -11.01 -14.27
N ILE A 694 13.77 -11.73 -14.29
CA ILE A 694 13.70 -13.11 -13.77
C ILE A 694 14.01 -14.18 -14.81
N THR A 695 14.08 -13.83 -16.10
CA THR A 695 14.18 -14.79 -17.20
C THR A 695 15.56 -15.42 -17.33
N SER A 696 16.63 -14.65 -17.08
CA SER A 696 18.04 -14.96 -17.40
C SER A 696 18.63 -16.19 -16.70
N GLN A 697 17.91 -16.80 -15.75
CA GLN A 697 18.31 -18.01 -15.04
C GLN A 697 17.22 -19.10 -15.01
N ASN A 698 15.99 -18.74 -15.40
CA ASN A 698 14.79 -19.55 -15.18
C ASN A 698 13.99 -19.75 -16.48
N HIS A 699 14.68 -19.76 -17.64
CA HIS A 699 14.06 -19.79 -18.98
C HIS A 699 13.03 -20.92 -19.19
N ASN A 700 13.20 -22.08 -18.52
CA ASN A 700 12.30 -23.24 -18.61
C ASN A 700 11.43 -23.42 -17.36
N SER A 701 11.39 -22.46 -16.43
CA SER A 701 10.61 -22.58 -15.19
C SER A 701 9.16 -22.17 -15.39
N THR A 702 8.23 -22.96 -14.84
CA THR A 702 6.85 -22.52 -14.62
C THR A 702 6.80 -21.50 -13.49
N TYR A 703 6.20 -20.35 -13.78
CA TYR A 703 5.97 -19.27 -12.81
C TYR A 703 4.54 -19.34 -12.26
N HIS A 704 4.33 -18.72 -11.11
CA HIS A 704 3.01 -18.41 -10.59
C HIS A 704 3.00 -17.05 -9.86
N ILE A 705 1.86 -16.36 -9.93
CA ILE A 705 1.66 -15.00 -9.40
C ILE A 705 0.67 -15.08 -8.24
N ASP A 706 1.07 -14.64 -7.04
CA ASP A 706 0.20 -14.58 -5.86
C ASP A 706 -0.07 -13.13 -5.42
N LYS A 707 -1.30 -12.86 -4.95
CA LYS A 707 -1.66 -11.60 -4.30
C LYS A 707 -0.86 -11.41 -3.01
N TYR A 708 -0.26 -10.24 -2.81
CA TYR A 708 0.44 -9.92 -1.56
C TYR A 708 0.10 -8.51 -1.06
N ILE A 709 -0.47 -8.43 0.14
CA ILE A 709 -0.72 -7.15 0.82
C ILE A 709 0.60 -6.65 1.40
N SER A 710 1.13 -5.58 0.81
CA SER A 710 2.31 -4.88 1.33
C SER A 710 1.91 -4.00 2.53
N SER A 711 2.40 -4.34 3.72
CA SER A 711 2.15 -3.60 4.98
C SER A 711 2.70 -2.16 5.00
N ASN A 712 3.40 -1.71 3.95
CA ASN A 712 3.96 -0.35 3.85
C ASN A 712 2.93 0.77 4.11
N LEU A 713 1.66 0.58 3.73
CA LEU A 713 0.58 1.55 3.99
C LEU A 713 0.24 1.68 5.49
N LEU A 714 0.28 0.56 6.21
CA LEU A 714 0.17 0.51 7.67
C LEU A 714 1.37 1.20 8.30
N SER A 715 2.60 0.79 7.94
CA SER A 715 3.84 1.34 8.51
C SER A 715 3.94 2.85 8.34
N CYS A 716 3.49 3.41 7.21
CA CYS A 716 3.42 4.86 7.00
C CYS A 716 2.46 5.54 8.00
N SER A 717 1.31 4.94 8.26
CA SER A 717 0.29 5.46 9.17
C SER A 717 0.74 5.36 10.63
N LEU A 718 1.38 4.25 11.01
CA LEU A 718 2.03 4.05 12.31
C LEU A 718 3.16 5.06 12.54
N VAL A 719 4.05 5.27 11.55
CA VAL A 719 5.12 6.28 11.61
C VAL A 719 4.57 7.68 11.83
N ASN A 720 3.48 8.05 11.15
CA ASN A 720 2.86 9.36 11.35
C ASN A 720 2.33 9.51 12.80
N LEU A 721 1.67 8.50 13.35
CA LEU A 721 1.20 8.51 14.75
C LEU A 721 2.35 8.59 15.77
N GLY A 722 3.40 7.77 15.60
CA GLY A 722 4.60 7.83 16.43
C GLY A 722 5.30 9.19 16.34
N GLY A 723 5.28 9.81 15.15
CA GLY A 723 5.77 11.17 14.92
C GLY A 723 5.02 12.24 15.71
N LEU A 724 3.71 12.08 15.95
CA LEU A 724 2.88 13.03 16.69
C LEU A 724 3.29 13.17 18.16
N LEU A 725 3.94 12.15 18.75
CA LEU A 725 4.50 12.17 20.10
C LEU A 725 5.83 12.96 20.21
N SER A 726 6.40 13.43 19.10
CA SER A 726 7.68 14.13 19.11
C SER A 726 7.60 15.48 19.80
N ASN A 727 8.64 15.82 20.56
CA ASN A 727 8.83 17.12 21.21
C ASN A 727 9.38 18.14 20.19
N HIS A 728 8.47 18.75 19.42
CA HIS A 728 8.78 19.68 18.33
C HIS A 728 7.53 20.51 17.98
N ASP A 729 7.68 21.82 17.79
CA ASP A 729 6.59 22.80 17.67
C ASP A 729 5.45 22.42 16.72
N THR A 730 5.75 21.78 15.59
CA THR A 730 4.71 21.34 14.63
C THR A 730 3.88 20.18 15.19
N CYS A 731 4.49 19.25 15.91
CA CYS A 731 3.79 18.16 16.59
C CYS A 731 3.02 18.67 17.80
N ASP A 732 3.62 19.56 18.60
CA ASP A 732 2.96 20.24 19.72
C ASP A 732 1.72 21.02 19.30
N LYS A 733 1.79 21.74 18.16
CA LYS A 733 0.64 22.42 17.54
C LYS A 733 -0.42 21.42 17.09
N LEU A 734 -0.03 20.33 16.45
CA LEU A 734 -0.97 19.31 15.97
C LEU A 734 -1.63 18.53 17.12
N ARG A 735 -0.93 18.23 18.22
CA ARG A 735 -1.55 17.62 19.41
C ARG A 735 -2.64 18.53 20.01
N LYS A 736 -2.36 19.84 20.13
CA LYS A 736 -3.35 20.83 20.61
C LYS A 736 -4.59 20.92 19.72
N ILE A 737 -4.41 20.94 18.40
CA ILE A 737 -5.53 21.02 17.46
C ILE A 737 -6.30 19.70 17.38
N ILE A 738 -5.62 18.56 17.23
CA ILE A 738 -6.23 17.26 16.90
C ILE A 738 -6.73 16.53 18.15
N ILE A 739 -5.97 16.55 19.25
CA ILE A 739 -6.26 15.77 20.46
C ILE A 739 -6.96 16.65 21.49
N ASP A 740 -6.41 17.83 21.79
CA ASP A 740 -7.00 18.77 22.75
C ASP A 740 -8.15 19.61 22.14
N LYS A 741 -8.44 19.43 20.84
CA LYS A 741 -9.50 20.09 20.06
C LYS A 741 -9.53 21.62 20.20
N THR A 742 -8.38 22.29 20.31
CA THR A 742 -8.30 23.76 20.43
C THR A 742 -8.84 24.46 19.17
N PRO A 743 -9.85 25.36 19.28
CA PRO A 743 -10.40 26.08 18.12
C PRO A 743 -9.38 26.95 17.39
N ALA A 744 -9.57 27.14 16.08
CA ALA A 744 -8.75 28.03 15.27
C ALA A 744 -8.86 29.50 15.71
N THR A 745 -7.75 30.24 15.64
CA THR A 745 -7.69 31.67 15.92
C THR A 745 -7.60 32.50 14.63
N PHE A 746 -8.06 33.76 14.67
CA PHE A 746 -8.19 34.61 13.48
C PHE A 746 -7.56 36.00 13.69
N LYS A 747 -6.95 36.54 12.63
CA LYS A 747 -6.39 37.90 12.61
C LYS A 747 -7.50 38.95 12.47
N ALA A 748 -7.47 39.97 13.32
CA ALA A 748 -8.45 41.06 13.33
C ALA A 748 -8.41 41.96 12.08
N LYS A 749 -7.29 42.01 11.35
CA LYS A 749 -7.13 42.74 10.08
C LYS A 749 -6.31 41.90 9.09
N LEU A 750 -6.63 42.01 7.80
CA LEU A 750 -5.88 41.39 6.71
C LEU A 750 -4.84 42.36 6.11
N PRO A 751 -3.72 41.88 5.54
CA PRO A 751 -2.75 42.73 4.85
C PRO A 751 -3.36 43.41 3.61
N ALA A 752 -3.00 44.67 3.33
CA ALA A 752 -3.50 45.42 2.19
C ALA A 752 -3.24 44.72 0.83
N ALA A 753 -2.09 44.05 0.69
CA ALA A 753 -1.77 43.26 -0.50
C ALA A 753 -2.77 42.12 -0.78
N VAL A 754 -3.44 41.57 0.24
CA VAL A 754 -4.53 40.60 0.04
C VAL A 754 -5.73 41.31 -0.56
N ALA A 755 -6.14 42.46 -0.01
CA ALA A 755 -7.29 43.21 -0.52
C ALA A 755 -7.09 43.55 -2.00
N MET A 756 -5.94 44.12 -2.37
CA MET A 756 -5.60 44.49 -3.75
C MET A 756 -5.65 43.27 -4.71
N ASN A 757 -4.98 42.16 -4.39
CA ASN A 757 -4.95 40.98 -5.27
C ASN A 757 -6.26 40.17 -5.27
N SER A 758 -7.18 40.43 -4.33
CA SER A 758 -8.40 39.63 -4.17
C SER A 758 -9.58 40.10 -5.02
N ALA A 759 -9.59 41.33 -5.53
CA ALA A 759 -10.77 41.94 -6.15
C ALA A 759 -11.36 41.07 -7.29
N ASP A 760 -10.59 40.81 -8.35
CA ASP A 760 -11.07 40.08 -9.53
C ASP A 760 -11.34 38.59 -9.25
N ILE A 761 -10.65 38.03 -8.25
CA ILE A 761 -10.81 36.64 -7.82
C ILE A 761 -12.14 36.50 -7.06
N LEU A 762 -12.36 37.38 -6.07
CA LEU A 762 -13.55 37.38 -5.24
C LEU A 762 -14.79 37.87 -6.00
N TYR A 763 -14.66 38.75 -6.99
CA TYR A 763 -15.79 39.24 -7.80
C TYR A 763 -16.60 38.08 -8.37
N ARG A 764 -15.92 37.13 -9.02
CA ARG A 764 -16.45 35.93 -9.72
C ARG A 764 -17.09 34.86 -8.82
N LEU A 765 -17.14 35.05 -7.50
CA LEU A 765 -17.64 34.07 -6.52
C LEU A 765 -18.95 34.52 -5.85
N ASN A 766 -19.67 33.60 -5.21
CA ASN A 766 -20.82 33.95 -4.37
C ASN A 766 -20.42 34.42 -2.96
N LYS A 767 -21.36 35.02 -2.21
CA LYS A 767 -21.11 35.63 -0.88
C LYS A 767 -20.51 34.65 0.14
N LEU A 768 -20.90 33.37 0.10
CA LEU A 768 -20.41 32.34 1.02
C LEU A 768 -18.98 31.92 0.66
N GLN A 769 -18.71 31.73 -0.62
CA GLN A 769 -17.37 31.40 -1.14
C GLN A 769 -16.37 32.54 -0.86
N LYS A 770 -16.77 33.81 -1.03
CA LYS A 770 -15.97 34.98 -0.62
C LYS A 770 -15.64 34.95 0.88
N ARG A 771 -16.65 34.70 1.75
CA ARG A 771 -16.48 34.56 3.20
C ARG A 771 -15.55 33.40 3.58
N ALA A 772 -15.62 32.26 2.87
CA ALA A 772 -14.74 31.11 3.07
C ALA A 772 -13.27 31.48 2.83
N ILE A 773 -12.95 32.10 1.69
CA ILE A 773 -11.59 32.53 1.36
C ILE A 773 -11.08 33.57 2.37
N ILE A 774 -11.89 34.59 2.71
CA ILE A 774 -11.50 35.64 3.66
C ILE A 774 -11.20 35.08 5.05
N LYS A 775 -12.07 34.22 5.62
CA LYS A 775 -11.83 33.60 6.94
C LYS A 775 -10.62 32.64 6.89
N THR A 776 -10.40 31.96 5.75
CA THR A 776 -9.23 31.07 5.54
C THR A 776 -7.90 31.84 5.55
N ILE A 777 -7.85 33.02 4.95
CA ILE A 777 -6.65 33.87 4.97
C ILE A 777 -6.46 34.46 6.38
N ALA A 778 -7.54 34.85 7.05
CA ALA A 778 -7.52 35.39 8.42
C ALA A 778 -7.09 34.36 9.49
N ALA A 779 -7.37 33.07 9.30
CA ALA A 779 -6.99 32.00 10.24
C ALA A 779 -5.48 31.97 10.49
N ASN A 780 -5.05 31.64 11.70
CA ASN A 780 -3.63 31.46 12.03
C ASN A 780 -3.19 29.99 11.87
N GLU A 781 -4.00 29.04 12.33
CA GLU A 781 -3.62 27.62 12.40
C GLU A 781 -4.35 26.74 11.38
N TYR A 782 -5.67 26.74 11.38
CA TYR A 782 -6.48 25.90 10.49
C TYR A 782 -7.88 26.46 10.22
N ILE A 783 -8.60 25.87 9.27
CA ILE A 783 -10.03 26.13 9.03
C ILE A 783 -10.66 24.92 8.30
N LEU A 784 -11.98 24.76 8.43
CA LEU A 784 -12.76 23.79 7.66
C LEU A 784 -13.74 24.50 6.72
N ILE A 785 -13.90 23.96 5.51
CA ILE A 785 -14.91 24.38 4.53
C ILE A 785 -15.82 23.17 4.26
N LYS A 786 -16.99 23.15 4.92
CA LYS A 786 -18.03 22.16 4.70
C LYS A 786 -18.78 22.50 3.42
N GLY A 787 -18.46 21.81 2.34
CA GLY A 787 -19.01 22.08 1.02
C GLY A 787 -19.91 20.96 0.54
N MET A 788 -21.21 21.18 0.72
CA MET A 788 -22.29 20.28 0.31
C MET A 788 -22.29 20.06 -1.23
N PRO A 789 -23.05 19.09 -1.77
CA PRO A 789 -23.04 18.77 -3.20
C PRO A 789 -23.37 19.97 -4.08
N GLY A 790 -22.67 20.11 -5.22
CA GLY A 790 -22.87 21.20 -6.16
C GLY A 790 -22.43 22.61 -5.71
N THR A 791 -21.93 22.79 -4.48
CA THR A 791 -21.62 24.13 -3.91
C THR A 791 -20.32 24.79 -4.41
N GLY A 792 -19.60 24.12 -5.31
CA GLY A 792 -18.34 24.62 -5.88
C GLY A 792 -17.15 24.56 -4.92
N LYS A 793 -16.99 23.48 -4.14
CA LYS A 793 -15.78 23.22 -3.31
C LYS A 793 -14.48 23.50 -4.08
N THR A 794 -14.28 22.77 -5.17
CA THR A 794 -13.09 22.88 -6.03
C THR A 794 -12.93 24.29 -6.62
N GLN A 795 -14.02 24.99 -6.94
CA GLN A 795 -13.96 26.37 -7.43
C GLN A 795 -13.50 27.36 -6.35
N THR A 796 -13.99 27.18 -5.12
CA THR A 796 -13.59 27.96 -3.94
C THR A 796 -12.12 27.71 -3.60
N LEU A 797 -11.68 26.46 -3.70
CA LEU A 797 -10.30 26.04 -3.47
C LEU A 797 -9.34 26.58 -4.54
N VAL A 798 -9.69 26.46 -5.83
CA VAL A 798 -8.90 27.03 -6.94
C VAL A 798 -8.75 28.55 -6.79
N ALA A 799 -9.82 29.27 -6.40
CA ALA A 799 -9.75 30.70 -6.16
C ALA A 799 -8.92 31.08 -4.91
N LEU A 800 -8.94 30.24 -3.86
CA LEU A 800 -8.03 30.38 -2.71
C LEU A 800 -6.57 30.18 -3.13
N ILE A 801 -6.27 29.16 -3.94
CA ILE A 801 -4.92 28.87 -4.43
C ILE A 801 -4.43 29.99 -5.37
N GLU A 802 -5.28 30.51 -6.27
CA GLU A 802 -4.95 31.67 -7.13
C GLU A 802 -4.53 32.89 -6.29
N LEU A 803 -5.27 33.20 -5.22
CA LEU A 803 -4.98 34.34 -4.34
C LEU A 803 -3.72 34.10 -3.47
N LEU A 804 -3.49 32.88 -3.01
CA LEU A 804 -2.27 32.51 -2.28
C LEU A 804 -1.04 32.59 -3.20
N ALA A 805 -1.10 32.03 -4.40
CA ALA A 805 -0.01 32.09 -5.38
C ALA A 805 0.32 33.54 -5.79
N LYS A 806 -0.70 34.37 -6.10
CA LYS A 806 -0.52 35.79 -6.41
C LYS A 806 0.00 36.64 -5.24
N THR A 807 -0.19 36.19 -3.99
CA THR A 807 0.42 36.82 -2.80
C THR A 807 1.74 36.17 -2.38
N GLY A 808 2.38 35.41 -3.28
CA GLY A 808 3.70 34.82 -3.08
C GLY A 808 3.76 33.70 -2.05
N LYS A 809 2.61 33.08 -1.74
CA LYS A 809 2.50 32.01 -0.75
C LYS A 809 2.67 30.62 -1.36
N SER A 810 3.38 29.78 -0.64
CA SER A 810 3.62 28.39 -1.00
C SER A 810 2.46 27.50 -0.57
N VAL A 811 1.91 26.72 -1.51
CA VAL A 811 0.70 25.93 -1.29
C VAL A 811 0.93 24.46 -1.62
N LEU A 812 0.62 23.60 -0.65
CA LEU A 812 0.59 22.15 -0.82
C LEU A 812 -0.86 21.70 -1.04
N VAL A 813 -1.18 21.24 -2.24
CA VAL A 813 -2.51 20.78 -2.64
C VAL A 813 -2.58 19.26 -2.50
N THR A 814 -3.51 18.77 -1.69
CA THR A 814 -3.69 17.33 -1.44
C THR A 814 -5.14 16.91 -1.45
N ALA A 815 -5.36 15.61 -1.66
CA ALA A 815 -6.65 14.93 -1.54
C ALA A 815 -6.43 13.42 -1.34
N HIS A 816 -7.51 12.66 -1.09
CA HIS A 816 -7.45 11.20 -0.99
C HIS A 816 -6.98 10.54 -2.30
N THR A 817 -7.57 10.93 -3.44
CA THR A 817 -7.35 10.28 -4.75
C THR A 817 -6.53 11.15 -5.71
N ASN A 818 -5.90 10.52 -6.70
CA ASN A 818 -5.19 11.25 -7.76
C ASN A 818 -6.13 12.17 -8.55
N SER A 819 -7.32 11.69 -8.92
CA SER A 819 -8.31 12.45 -9.68
C SER A 819 -8.79 13.71 -8.94
N ALA A 820 -8.91 13.66 -7.61
CA ALA A 820 -9.28 14.85 -6.82
C ALA A 820 -8.17 15.92 -6.84
N VAL A 821 -6.90 15.53 -6.75
CA VAL A 821 -5.76 16.45 -6.95
C VAL A 821 -5.76 17.00 -8.37
N ASP A 822 -5.89 16.13 -9.37
CA ASP A 822 -5.80 16.50 -10.79
C ASP A 822 -6.93 17.45 -11.22
N ASN A 823 -8.15 17.26 -10.72
CA ASN A 823 -9.29 18.16 -10.96
C ASN A 823 -9.06 19.58 -10.43
N ILE A 824 -8.23 19.76 -9.39
CA ILE A 824 -7.82 21.08 -8.90
C ILE A 824 -6.75 21.66 -9.84
N LEU A 825 -5.74 20.85 -10.18
CA LEU A 825 -4.60 21.29 -11.00
C LEU A 825 -4.99 21.64 -12.44
N LEU A 826 -5.94 20.94 -13.06
CA LEU A 826 -6.47 21.29 -14.39
C LEU A 826 -7.04 22.72 -14.40
N LYS A 827 -7.78 23.09 -13.35
CA LYS A 827 -8.34 24.44 -13.18
C LYS A 827 -7.30 25.50 -12.79
N LEU A 828 -6.11 25.10 -12.37
CA LEU A 828 -4.96 26.01 -12.21
C LEU A 828 -4.22 26.18 -13.55
N LEU A 829 -4.17 25.14 -14.38
CA LEU A 829 -3.61 25.18 -15.74
C LEU A 829 -4.46 26.09 -16.66
N GLU A 830 -5.79 26.00 -16.57
CA GLU A 830 -6.75 26.94 -17.19
C GLU A 830 -6.53 28.42 -16.79
N LYS A 831 -5.77 28.67 -15.72
CA LYS A 831 -5.52 30.01 -15.14
C LYS A 831 -4.07 30.48 -15.30
N ASP A 832 -3.23 29.73 -16.02
CA ASP A 832 -1.78 29.97 -16.16
C ASP A 832 -1.05 30.10 -14.81
N ILE A 833 -1.45 29.28 -13.83
CA ILE A 833 -0.81 29.21 -12.51
C ILE A 833 0.21 28.08 -12.53
N ASP A 834 1.50 28.38 -12.34
CA ASP A 834 2.54 27.35 -12.34
C ASP A 834 2.50 26.46 -11.09
N PHE A 835 2.51 25.14 -11.30
CA PHE A 835 2.53 24.11 -10.27
C PHE A 835 3.41 22.92 -10.65
N LEU A 836 3.67 22.08 -9.66
CA LEU A 836 4.33 20.78 -9.79
C LEU A 836 3.39 19.66 -9.34
N ARG A 837 3.20 18.63 -10.16
CA ARG A 837 2.44 17.42 -9.79
C ARG A 837 3.40 16.27 -9.46
N LEU A 838 3.44 15.88 -8.19
CA LEU A 838 4.24 14.74 -7.71
C LEU A 838 3.46 13.43 -7.87
N GLY A 839 4.18 12.33 -8.13
CA GLY A 839 3.62 10.97 -8.22
C GLY A 839 3.83 10.28 -9.57
N SER A 840 3.36 9.04 -9.69
CA SER A 840 3.56 8.21 -10.90
C SER A 840 2.80 8.77 -12.11
N SER A 841 3.50 8.98 -13.24
CA SER A 841 2.97 9.50 -14.50
C SER A 841 1.79 8.69 -15.06
N ALA A 842 1.72 7.39 -14.76
CA ALA A 842 0.62 6.51 -15.15
C ALA A 842 -0.69 6.86 -14.42
N LYS A 843 -0.62 7.45 -13.22
CA LYS A 843 -1.76 7.81 -12.37
C LYS A 843 -2.05 9.31 -12.33
N ILE A 844 -1.41 10.08 -13.20
CA ILE A 844 -1.60 11.52 -13.39
C ILE A 844 -2.37 11.73 -14.70
N HIS A 845 -3.42 12.55 -14.65
CA HIS A 845 -4.23 12.91 -15.80
C HIS A 845 -3.37 13.39 -17.01
N PRO A 846 -3.61 12.92 -18.25
CA PRO A 846 -2.70 13.16 -19.38
C PRO A 846 -2.29 14.62 -19.59
N ALA A 847 -3.23 15.55 -19.54
CA ALA A 847 -2.96 16.99 -19.72
C ALA A 847 -2.05 17.61 -18.63
N LEU A 848 -1.89 16.96 -17.48
CA LEU A 848 -1.02 17.41 -16.38
C LEU A 848 0.40 16.80 -16.47
N ARG A 849 0.68 15.88 -17.40
CA ARG A 849 1.98 15.20 -17.50
C ARG A 849 3.13 16.18 -17.75
N ASN A 850 2.91 17.26 -18.49
CA ASN A 850 3.91 18.32 -18.72
C ASN A 850 4.28 19.07 -17.42
N ASN A 851 3.37 19.14 -16.45
CA ASN A 851 3.59 19.72 -15.12
C ASN A 851 3.99 18.65 -14.06
N SER A 852 4.16 17.40 -14.48
CA SER A 852 4.57 16.32 -13.57
C SER A 852 6.06 16.42 -13.23
N GLU A 853 6.40 15.85 -12.08
CA GLU A 853 7.78 15.67 -11.63
C GLU A 853 8.68 15.06 -12.71
N ALA A 854 8.25 13.97 -13.36
CA ALA A 854 9.03 13.27 -14.38
C ALA A 854 9.48 14.22 -15.52
N SER A 855 8.59 15.10 -15.99
CA SER A 855 8.88 16.02 -17.10
C SER A 855 9.91 17.11 -16.76
N PHE A 856 9.96 17.56 -15.51
CA PHE A 856 11.00 18.49 -15.05
C PHE A 856 12.28 17.74 -14.64
N ALA A 857 12.14 16.54 -14.08
CA ALA A 857 13.22 15.65 -13.65
C ALA A 857 14.14 15.23 -14.79
N THR A 858 13.62 15.04 -16.01
CA THR A 858 14.39 14.69 -17.22
C THR A 858 15.61 15.60 -17.47
N TYR A 859 15.54 16.87 -17.06
CA TYR A 859 16.61 17.85 -17.22
C TYR A 859 17.48 18.04 -15.97
N CYS A 860 17.12 17.41 -14.85
CA CYS A 860 17.78 17.57 -13.55
C CYS A 860 18.85 16.49 -13.32
N THR A 861 20.04 16.66 -13.91
CA THR A 861 21.15 15.70 -13.78
C THR A 861 22.01 15.88 -12.52
N THR A 862 21.58 16.72 -11.56
CA THR A 862 22.25 17.02 -10.29
C THR A 862 21.24 17.35 -9.20
N ALA A 863 21.57 17.07 -7.93
CA ALA A 863 20.69 17.30 -6.78
C ALA A 863 20.42 18.79 -6.56
N GLU A 864 21.40 19.63 -6.88
CA GLU A 864 21.37 21.08 -6.83
C GLU A 864 20.40 21.66 -7.87
N ALA A 865 20.40 21.12 -9.10
CA ALA A 865 19.43 21.50 -10.14
C ALA A 865 18.00 21.07 -9.77
N LEU A 866 17.84 19.87 -9.21
CA LEU A 866 16.54 19.38 -8.72
C LEU A 866 15.99 20.26 -7.58
N GLU A 867 16.85 20.63 -6.62
CA GLU A 867 16.49 21.52 -5.52
C GLU A 867 16.09 22.92 -6.02
N ALA A 868 16.81 23.46 -7.01
CA ALA A 868 16.43 24.73 -7.65
C ALA A 868 15.09 24.64 -8.38
N ALA A 869 14.85 23.55 -9.12
CA ALA A 869 13.59 23.30 -9.82
C ALA A 869 12.41 23.20 -8.84
N TYR A 870 12.55 22.47 -7.74
CA TYR A 870 11.52 22.38 -6.70
C TYR A 870 11.30 23.72 -5.97
N LYS A 871 12.35 24.50 -5.69
CA LYS A 871 12.23 25.81 -5.04
C LYS A 871 11.47 26.82 -5.90
N LYS A 872 11.57 26.76 -7.24
CA LYS A 872 10.85 27.63 -8.17
C LYS A 872 9.32 27.44 -8.14
N LYS A 873 8.84 26.24 -7.77
CA LYS A 873 7.40 25.89 -7.83
C LYS A 873 6.71 26.32 -6.53
N ASN A 874 5.79 27.29 -6.60
CA ASN A 874 5.05 27.76 -5.43
C ASN A 874 3.87 26.86 -5.05
N VAL A 875 3.19 26.27 -6.05
CA VAL A 875 2.11 25.30 -5.83
C VAL A 875 2.61 23.88 -6.12
N VAL A 876 2.34 22.93 -5.22
CA VAL A 876 2.72 21.52 -5.38
C VAL A 876 1.51 20.63 -5.08
N GLY A 877 1.14 19.76 -6.02
CA GLY A 877 0.01 18.82 -5.89
C GLY A 877 0.47 17.38 -5.69
N VAL A 878 -0.06 16.71 -4.67
CA VAL A 878 0.24 15.29 -4.34
C VAL A 878 -0.91 14.66 -3.54
N THR A 879 -1.11 13.35 -3.62
CA THR A 879 -2.12 12.68 -2.74
C THR A 879 -1.65 12.61 -1.29
N CYS A 880 -2.57 12.45 -0.33
CA CYS A 880 -2.21 12.34 1.10
C CYS A 880 -1.22 11.20 1.38
N PHE A 881 -1.34 10.05 0.70
CA PHE A 881 -0.36 8.97 0.77
C PHE A 881 0.96 9.30 0.06
N GLY A 882 0.90 10.03 -1.06
CA GLY A 882 2.10 10.51 -1.77
C GLY A 882 2.89 11.58 -1.00
N ALA A 883 2.35 12.14 0.08
CA ALA A 883 3.01 13.14 0.91
C ALA A 883 4.26 12.64 1.66
N ASN A 884 4.58 11.34 1.57
CA ASN A 884 5.89 10.80 1.93
C ASN A 884 7.04 11.27 1.01
N HIS A 885 6.75 12.03 -0.05
CA HIS A 885 7.73 12.47 -1.04
C HIS A 885 8.90 13.28 -0.43
N PRO A 886 10.17 13.07 -0.85
CA PRO A 886 11.33 13.78 -0.33
C PRO A 886 11.22 15.31 -0.31
N LEU A 887 10.50 15.91 -1.26
CA LEU A 887 10.23 17.35 -1.28
C LEU A 887 9.55 17.82 0.03
N LEU A 888 8.57 17.06 0.54
CA LEU A 888 7.84 17.41 1.76
C LEU A 888 8.63 17.10 3.04
N ARG A 889 9.72 16.32 2.97
CA ARG A 889 10.69 16.17 4.07
C ARG A 889 11.54 17.43 4.23
N ARG A 890 11.97 18.04 3.11
CA ARG A 890 12.92 19.17 3.10
C ARG A 890 12.27 20.55 2.97
N ARG A 891 10.97 20.64 2.69
CA ARG A 891 10.24 21.91 2.50
C ARG A 891 8.94 21.95 3.30
N LYS A 892 8.81 22.98 4.14
CA LYS A 892 7.52 23.42 4.69
C LYS A 892 6.83 24.42 3.75
N PHE A 893 5.51 24.34 3.70
CA PHE A 893 4.62 25.22 2.92
C PHE A 893 3.85 26.18 3.85
N ASP A 894 3.43 27.33 3.34
CA ASP A 894 2.60 28.28 4.09
C ASP A 894 1.22 27.69 4.41
N VAL A 895 0.61 27.02 3.43
CA VAL A 895 -0.72 26.44 3.51
C VAL A 895 -0.75 25.04 2.89
N CYS A 896 -1.25 24.05 3.62
CA CYS A 896 -1.72 22.79 3.05
C CYS A 896 -3.25 22.84 2.86
N THR A 897 -3.75 22.43 1.70
CA THR A 897 -5.18 22.30 1.44
C THR A 897 -5.50 20.84 1.16
N VAL A 898 -6.48 20.27 1.86
CA VAL A 898 -6.91 18.87 1.70
C VAL A 898 -8.35 18.86 1.19
N ASP A 899 -8.56 18.55 -0.10
CA ASP A 899 -9.91 18.35 -0.66
C ASP A 899 -10.40 16.91 -0.43
N GLU A 900 -11.72 16.75 -0.33
CA GLU A 900 -12.39 15.50 0.07
C GLU A 900 -11.78 14.85 1.34
N SER A 901 -11.33 15.69 2.27
CA SER A 901 -10.66 15.30 3.53
C SER A 901 -11.52 14.45 4.47
N THR A 902 -12.84 14.39 4.25
CA THR A 902 -13.75 13.48 4.94
C THR A 902 -13.54 12.00 4.56
N GLN A 903 -12.91 11.71 3.41
CA GLN A 903 -12.55 10.35 2.98
C GLN A 903 -11.19 9.87 3.54
N VAL A 904 -10.45 10.70 4.30
CA VAL A 904 -9.06 10.42 4.69
C VAL A 904 -8.98 10.05 6.18
N LEU A 905 -8.37 8.90 6.47
CA LEU A 905 -8.03 8.47 7.84
C LEU A 905 -7.12 9.52 8.52
N GLN A 906 -7.39 9.82 9.79
CA GLN A 906 -6.60 10.77 10.59
C GLN A 906 -5.07 10.52 10.51
N PRO A 907 -4.55 9.30 10.73
CA PRO A 907 -3.11 9.03 10.66
C PRO A 907 -2.50 9.22 9.27
N THR A 908 -3.26 9.02 8.18
CA THR A 908 -2.79 9.30 6.82
C THR A 908 -2.64 10.81 6.59
N LEU A 909 -3.59 11.60 7.09
CA LEU A 909 -3.64 13.05 6.88
C LEU A 909 -2.54 13.80 7.65
N LEU A 910 -1.99 13.23 8.73
CA LEU A 910 -0.86 13.82 9.49
C LEU A 910 0.38 14.12 8.63
N ARG A 911 0.74 13.26 7.66
CA ARG A 911 1.97 13.42 6.86
C ARG A 911 2.05 14.76 6.11
N PRO A 912 1.06 15.16 5.29
CA PRO A 912 1.08 16.49 4.65
C PRO A 912 0.92 17.65 5.65
N LEU A 913 0.36 17.44 6.85
CA LEU A 913 0.30 18.48 7.89
C LEU A 913 1.67 18.80 8.51
N TYR A 914 2.56 17.81 8.66
CA TYR A 914 3.94 18.07 9.13
C TYR A 914 4.74 18.97 8.17
N ALA A 915 4.37 18.98 6.89
CA ALA A 915 4.98 19.81 5.85
C ALA A 915 4.33 21.21 5.71
N ALA A 916 3.48 21.67 6.64
CA ALA A 916 2.78 22.95 6.49
C ALA A 916 2.61 23.77 7.77
N ASN A 917 2.58 25.10 7.62
CA ASN A 917 2.40 26.04 8.72
C ASN A 917 0.91 26.27 9.08
N LYS A 918 0.02 26.32 8.07
CA LYS A 918 -1.44 26.38 8.19
C LYS A 918 -2.06 25.22 7.39
N PHE A 919 -3.25 24.75 7.77
CA PHE A 919 -4.01 23.82 6.92
C PHE A 919 -5.49 24.19 6.70
N VAL A 920 -6.06 23.69 5.61
CA VAL A 920 -7.46 23.90 5.21
C VAL A 920 -8.05 22.54 4.88
N LEU A 921 -9.07 22.12 5.62
CA LEU A 921 -9.79 20.88 5.33
C LEU A 921 -11.07 21.21 4.55
N LEU A 922 -11.26 20.60 3.38
CA LEU A 922 -12.48 20.71 2.59
C LEU A 922 -13.12 19.33 2.48
N GLY A 923 -14.44 19.26 2.58
CA GLY A 923 -15.16 17.98 2.61
C GLY A 923 -16.64 18.15 2.86
N ASP A 924 -17.32 17.04 3.08
CA ASP A 924 -18.73 17.00 3.47
C ASP A 924 -18.97 15.77 4.38
N PRO A 925 -19.22 15.96 5.69
CA PRO A 925 -19.48 14.85 6.63
C PRO A 925 -20.65 13.94 6.24
N GLU A 926 -21.58 14.46 5.45
CA GLU A 926 -22.78 13.75 5.00
C GLU A 926 -22.55 12.92 3.71
N GLN A 927 -21.33 12.96 3.13
CA GLN A 927 -20.86 12.08 2.06
C GLN A 927 -19.85 11.07 2.63
N LEU A 928 -19.16 10.27 1.79
CA LEU A 928 -18.45 9.08 2.26
C LEU A 928 -17.35 9.39 3.32
N PRO A 929 -17.29 8.58 4.40
CA PRO A 929 -16.21 8.59 5.39
C PRO A 929 -14.97 7.85 4.85
N PRO A 930 -13.88 7.72 5.62
CA PRO A 930 -12.76 6.88 5.23
C PRO A 930 -13.17 5.41 5.19
N ILE A 931 -12.67 4.66 4.21
CA ILE A 931 -12.95 3.22 4.09
C ILE A 931 -12.18 2.47 5.18
N VAL A 932 -12.92 1.73 6.01
CA VAL A 932 -12.44 0.80 7.04
C VAL A 932 -13.13 -0.54 6.77
N LYS A 933 -12.38 -1.64 6.63
CA LYS A 933 -12.96 -2.98 6.44
C LYS A 933 -13.45 -3.57 7.76
N SER A 934 -12.67 -3.44 8.83
CA SER A 934 -12.99 -4.01 10.13
C SER A 934 -14.23 -3.36 10.73
N GLU A 935 -15.27 -4.15 10.94
CA GLU A 935 -16.47 -3.68 11.64
C GLU A 935 -16.14 -3.25 13.08
N VAL A 936 -15.21 -3.95 13.74
CA VAL A 936 -14.76 -3.64 15.11
C VAL A 936 -14.07 -2.28 15.14
N ALA A 937 -13.04 -2.06 14.32
CA ALA A 937 -12.34 -0.77 14.30
C ALA A 937 -13.26 0.39 13.89
N ARG A 938 -14.18 0.15 12.93
CA ARG A 938 -15.21 1.13 12.54
C ARG A 938 -16.14 1.47 13.71
N LYS A 939 -16.63 0.48 14.47
CA LYS A 939 -17.46 0.69 15.67
C LYS A 939 -16.71 1.42 16.79
N CYS A 940 -15.40 1.19 16.93
CA CYS A 940 -14.55 1.91 17.89
C CYS A 940 -14.20 3.36 17.44
N GLY A 941 -14.60 3.80 16.24
CA GLY A 941 -14.45 5.18 15.80
C GLY A 941 -13.35 5.43 14.76
N MET A 942 -12.71 4.40 14.20
CA MET A 942 -11.71 4.54 13.13
C MET A 942 -12.27 5.25 11.88
N GLY A 943 -13.59 5.25 11.69
CA GLY A 943 -14.29 6.02 10.64
C GLY A 943 -14.39 7.53 10.89
N GLU A 944 -14.00 8.05 12.07
CA GLU A 944 -13.93 9.51 12.30
C GLU A 944 -12.81 10.08 11.42
N SER A 945 -13.16 10.86 10.39
CA SER A 945 -12.16 11.64 9.62
C SER A 945 -11.72 12.88 10.41
N LEU A 946 -10.54 13.43 10.09
CA LEU A 946 -10.06 14.61 10.83
C LEU A 946 -10.96 15.84 10.61
N PHE A 947 -11.66 15.92 9.47
CA PHE A 947 -12.69 16.94 9.25
C PHE A 947 -13.81 16.81 10.30
N VAL A 948 -14.40 15.61 10.44
CA VAL A 948 -15.48 15.35 11.40
C VAL A 948 -15.01 15.61 12.83
N ARG A 949 -13.80 15.15 13.18
CA ARG A 949 -13.22 15.32 14.52
C ARG A 949 -13.14 16.79 14.96
N LEU A 950 -12.91 17.69 14.02
CA LEU A 950 -12.66 19.12 14.24
C LEU A 950 -13.87 20.01 13.93
N ASP A 951 -14.99 19.48 13.43
CA ASP A 951 -16.12 20.30 12.95
C ASP A 951 -16.80 21.06 14.09
N ASN A 952 -16.75 22.40 14.03
CA ASN A 952 -17.26 23.32 15.05
C ASN A 952 -17.46 24.71 14.42
N GLU A 953 -18.55 25.40 14.77
CA GLU A 953 -18.93 26.72 14.21
C GLU A 953 -17.82 27.77 14.26
N ASN A 954 -16.96 27.71 15.29
CA ASN A 954 -15.81 28.62 15.44
C ASN A 954 -14.83 28.52 14.28
N ASN A 955 -14.57 27.31 13.77
CA ASN A 955 -13.51 27.01 12.81
C ASN A 955 -14.01 26.41 11.47
N THR A 956 -15.31 26.13 11.33
CA THR A 956 -15.96 25.74 10.07
C THR A 956 -16.59 26.95 9.36
N ILE A 957 -16.75 26.85 8.03
CA ILE A 957 -17.74 27.57 7.22
C ILE A 957 -18.53 26.55 6.39
N GLU A 958 -19.85 26.67 6.37
CA GLU A 958 -20.71 25.91 5.46
C GLU A 958 -20.94 26.67 4.15
N LEU A 959 -20.77 26.00 3.01
CA LEU A 959 -21.26 26.43 1.70
C LEU A 959 -22.57 25.70 1.42
N VAL A 960 -23.64 26.44 1.11
CA VAL A 960 -25.00 25.87 0.95
C VAL A 960 -25.71 26.26 -0.37
N LEU A 961 -25.14 27.21 -1.13
CA LEU A 961 -25.62 27.59 -2.47
C LEU A 961 -25.05 26.61 -3.50
N GLN A 962 -25.90 25.81 -4.14
CA GLN A 962 -25.51 24.73 -5.05
C GLN A 962 -25.90 25.01 -6.51
N TYR A 963 -25.07 24.54 -7.45
CA TYR A 963 -25.15 24.82 -8.89
C TYR A 963 -25.17 23.51 -9.71
N ARG A 964 -25.84 22.47 -9.20
CA ARG A 964 -25.88 21.12 -9.80
C ARG A 964 -27.32 20.62 -9.98
N MET A 965 -28.04 20.46 -8.87
CA MET A 965 -29.33 19.77 -8.82
C MET A 965 -30.47 20.76 -9.05
N ASN A 966 -31.48 20.35 -9.82
CA ASN A 966 -32.74 21.08 -9.90
C ASN A 966 -33.54 21.00 -8.58
N THR A 967 -34.61 21.78 -8.47
CA THR A 967 -35.40 21.93 -7.24
C THR A 967 -35.92 20.60 -6.71
N THR A 968 -36.45 19.73 -7.56
CA THR A 968 -37.00 18.42 -7.18
C THR A 968 -35.93 17.51 -6.56
N ILE A 969 -34.77 17.38 -7.23
CA ILE A 969 -33.65 16.56 -6.75
C ILE A 969 -33.00 17.15 -5.50
N MET A 970 -32.84 18.48 -5.46
CA MET A 970 -32.30 19.20 -4.30
C MET A 970 -33.21 19.04 -3.07
N ASN A 971 -34.54 19.09 -3.25
CA ASN A 971 -35.50 18.91 -2.17
C ASN A 971 -35.45 17.49 -1.60
N LEU A 972 -35.31 16.46 -2.44
CA LEU A 972 -35.10 15.08 -1.98
C LEU A 972 -33.85 14.95 -1.10
N ALA A 973 -32.71 15.52 -1.53
CA ALA A 973 -31.46 15.54 -0.76
C ALA A 973 -31.57 16.37 0.53
N ASN A 974 -32.34 17.47 0.52
CA ASN A 974 -32.63 18.27 1.69
C ASN A 974 -33.47 17.52 2.73
N SER A 975 -34.52 16.81 2.31
CA SER A 975 -35.38 16.03 3.20
C SER A 975 -34.68 14.81 3.76
N LEU A 976 -33.90 14.10 2.93
CA LEU A 976 -33.17 12.90 3.34
C LEU A 976 -32.00 13.19 4.29
N THR A 977 -31.22 14.25 4.02
CA THR A 977 -29.91 14.46 4.68
C THR A 977 -29.67 15.90 5.12
N TYR A 978 -29.76 16.89 4.21
CA TYR A 978 -29.25 18.24 4.46
C TYR A 978 -30.19 19.18 5.23
N LYS A 979 -31.35 18.69 5.70
CA LYS A 979 -32.30 19.38 6.60
C LYS A 979 -32.70 20.78 6.12
N GLY A 980 -32.97 20.92 4.82
CA GLY A 980 -33.36 22.20 4.20
C GLY A 980 -32.23 23.22 4.05
N LYS A 981 -30.97 22.88 4.35
CA LYS A 981 -29.83 23.81 4.22
C LYS A 981 -29.49 24.15 2.77
N LEU A 982 -29.55 23.18 1.85
CA LEU A 982 -29.19 23.39 0.44
C LEU A 982 -30.18 24.34 -0.25
N LYS A 983 -29.65 25.25 -1.07
CA LYS A 983 -30.44 26.21 -1.87
C LYS A 983 -29.86 26.33 -3.27
N ALA A 984 -30.71 26.43 -4.29
CA ALA A 984 -30.27 26.65 -5.67
C ALA A 984 -29.49 27.98 -5.76
N GLY A 985 -28.42 27.98 -6.56
CA GLY A 985 -27.54 29.14 -6.72
C GLY A 985 -28.06 30.18 -7.71
N ASN A 986 -29.05 29.82 -8.53
CA ASN A 986 -29.89 30.66 -9.39
C ASN A 986 -31.08 29.83 -9.91
N ASP A 987 -32.06 30.50 -10.50
CA ASP A 987 -33.31 29.89 -10.96
C ASP A 987 -33.10 28.99 -12.19
N ALA A 988 -32.13 29.33 -13.06
CA ALA A 988 -31.76 28.51 -14.22
C ALA A 988 -31.18 27.13 -13.85
N VAL A 989 -30.68 26.94 -12.62
CA VAL A 989 -30.36 25.62 -12.04
C VAL A 989 -31.60 25.02 -11.37
N ALA A 990 -32.38 25.83 -10.65
CA ALA A 990 -33.59 25.40 -9.93
C ALA A 990 -34.62 24.73 -10.86
N ASP A 991 -34.79 25.25 -12.07
CA ASP A 991 -35.80 24.82 -13.05
C ASP A 991 -35.21 23.91 -14.16
N ALA A 992 -33.94 23.47 -14.03
CA ALA A 992 -33.24 22.72 -15.06
C ALA A 992 -33.81 21.31 -15.27
N THR A 993 -34.28 21.01 -16.49
CA THR A 993 -34.88 19.71 -16.85
C THR A 993 -34.01 18.90 -17.82
N LEU A 994 -34.38 17.62 -18.02
CA LEU A 994 -33.77 16.78 -19.04
C LEU A 994 -34.01 17.38 -20.43
N LYS A 995 -32.92 17.70 -21.14
CA LYS A 995 -32.96 18.13 -22.54
C LYS A 995 -32.77 16.92 -23.45
N VAL A 996 -33.73 16.70 -24.33
CA VAL A 996 -33.63 15.78 -25.48
C VAL A 996 -33.72 16.59 -26.78
N LYS A 997 -33.31 16.00 -27.91
CA LYS A 997 -33.37 16.64 -29.24
C LYS A 997 -34.69 16.37 -29.95
N ASP A 998 -35.36 15.28 -29.59
CA ASP A 998 -36.62 14.83 -30.17
C ASP A 998 -37.47 14.21 -29.04
N GLU A 999 -38.49 14.95 -28.59
CA GLU A 999 -39.44 14.48 -27.57
C GLU A 999 -40.42 13.44 -28.14
N SER A 1000 -40.66 13.43 -29.45
CA SER A 1000 -41.56 12.45 -30.07
C SER A 1000 -41.03 11.02 -29.95
N ILE A 1001 -39.70 10.84 -29.89
CA ILE A 1001 -39.04 9.55 -29.62
C ILE A 1001 -39.30 9.03 -28.19
N LEU A 1002 -39.70 9.90 -27.25
CA LEU A 1002 -40.15 9.52 -25.90
C LEU A 1002 -41.67 9.25 -25.87
N GLU A 1003 -42.47 10.11 -26.52
CA GLU A 1003 -43.94 9.98 -26.58
C GLU A 1003 -44.38 8.76 -27.38
N SER A 1004 -43.64 8.36 -28.41
CA SER A 1004 -43.92 7.18 -29.25
C SER A 1004 -43.48 5.84 -28.62
N ARG A 1005 -43.30 5.78 -27.30
CA ARG A 1005 -42.86 4.58 -26.55
C ARG A 1005 -43.96 4.05 -25.66
N SER A 1006 -43.75 2.84 -25.14
CA SER A 1006 -44.58 2.27 -24.08
C SER A 1006 -44.76 3.26 -22.91
N ARG A 1007 -45.95 3.30 -22.32
CA ARG A 1007 -46.29 4.30 -21.29
C ARG A 1007 -45.32 4.30 -20.10
N TRP A 1008 -44.77 3.13 -19.74
CA TRP A 1008 -43.75 3.03 -18.70
C TRP A 1008 -42.45 3.79 -19.05
N ILE A 1009 -41.97 3.73 -20.30
CA ILE A 1009 -40.78 4.48 -20.74
C ILE A 1009 -41.09 5.98 -20.80
N ALA A 1010 -42.24 6.37 -21.36
CA ALA A 1010 -42.63 7.78 -21.49
C ALA A 1010 -42.72 8.48 -20.12
N LYS A 1011 -43.34 7.85 -19.11
CA LYS A 1011 -43.39 8.39 -17.74
C LYS A 1011 -41.99 8.42 -17.10
N ILE A 1012 -41.19 7.35 -17.21
CA ILE A 1012 -39.83 7.33 -16.62
C ILE A 1012 -38.95 8.41 -17.24
N LEU A 1013 -38.98 8.60 -18.56
CA LEU A 1013 -38.09 9.51 -19.29
C LEU A 1013 -38.63 10.95 -19.44
N SER A 1014 -39.83 11.24 -18.94
CA SER A 1014 -40.49 12.57 -18.96
C SER A 1014 -39.54 13.73 -18.64
N THR A 1015 -39.61 14.79 -19.45
CA THR A 1015 -38.80 16.01 -19.35
C THR A 1015 -39.35 17.04 -18.36
N LYS A 1016 -40.48 16.78 -17.71
CA LYS A 1016 -41.11 17.71 -16.74
C LYS A 1016 -40.31 17.80 -15.45
N LEU A 1017 -40.19 19.01 -14.88
CA LEU A 1017 -39.47 19.26 -13.62
C LEU A 1017 -39.99 18.40 -12.44
N ASN A 1018 -41.31 18.17 -12.39
CA ASN A 1018 -41.91 17.28 -11.40
C ASN A 1018 -41.50 15.81 -11.57
N ASP A 1019 -41.18 15.35 -12.79
CA ASP A 1019 -40.74 13.98 -13.07
C ASP A 1019 -39.21 13.82 -12.98
N SER A 1020 -38.49 14.77 -12.36
CA SER A 1020 -37.02 14.72 -12.25
C SER A 1020 -36.50 13.61 -11.34
N VAL A 1021 -37.35 13.06 -10.47
CA VAL A 1021 -37.06 11.90 -9.62
C VAL A 1021 -38.07 10.82 -9.96
N VAL A 1022 -37.62 9.61 -10.30
CA VAL A 1022 -38.48 8.46 -10.58
C VAL A 1022 -37.96 7.21 -9.87
N ILE A 1023 -38.84 6.53 -9.12
CA ILE A 1023 -38.59 5.23 -8.51
C ILE A 1023 -39.26 4.16 -9.37
N VAL A 1024 -38.44 3.40 -10.10
CA VAL A 1024 -38.85 2.28 -10.95
C VAL A 1024 -38.89 1.02 -10.09
N ASN A 1025 -40.06 0.71 -9.55
CA ASN A 1025 -40.27 -0.51 -8.78
C ASN A 1025 -40.39 -1.70 -9.73
N THR A 1026 -39.47 -2.65 -9.60
CA THR A 1026 -39.40 -3.86 -10.42
C THR A 1026 -40.21 -5.03 -9.84
N ASP A 1027 -40.76 -4.87 -8.63
CA ASP A 1027 -41.21 -5.97 -7.78
C ASP A 1027 -40.16 -7.11 -7.71
N LYS A 1028 -40.61 -8.36 -7.65
CA LYS A 1028 -39.84 -9.58 -7.32
C LYS A 1028 -38.91 -10.05 -8.45
N THR A 1029 -37.90 -9.27 -8.79
CA THR A 1029 -36.92 -9.69 -9.82
C THR A 1029 -36.15 -10.96 -9.45
N TYR A 1030 -36.06 -11.33 -8.16
CA TYR A 1030 -35.53 -12.62 -7.72
C TYR A 1030 -36.24 -13.84 -8.37
N ASP A 1031 -37.54 -13.74 -8.71
CA ASP A 1031 -38.26 -14.83 -9.38
C ASP A 1031 -37.76 -15.07 -10.82
N LEU A 1032 -37.21 -14.03 -11.48
CA LEU A 1032 -36.61 -14.12 -12.82
C LEU A 1032 -35.25 -14.84 -12.79
N HIS A 1033 -34.47 -14.62 -11.72
CA HIS A 1033 -33.14 -15.24 -11.54
C HIS A 1033 -33.22 -16.78 -11.54
N SER A 1034 -34.29 -17.35 -10.99
CA SER A 1034 -34.52 -18.81 -10.93
C SER A 1034 -34.49 -19.53 -12.29
N LYS A 1035 -34.68 -18.79 -13.39
CA LYS A 1035 -34.77 -19.34 -14.77
C LYS A 1035 -33.49 -19.13 -15.60
N THR A 1036 -32.54 -18.33 -15.12
CA THR A 1036 -31.28 -18.04 -15.82
C THR A 1036 -30.10 -18.74 -15.15
N LYS A 1037 -29.52 -19.75 -15.81
CA LYS A 1037 -28.35 -20.52 -15.35
C LYS A 1037 -27.06 -19.68 -15.37
N LEU A 1038 -26.95 -18.71 -14.48
CA LEU A 1038 -25.80 -17.79 -14.37
C LEU A 1038 -25.18 -17.72 -12.96
N GLU A 1039 -25.82 -18.30 -11.95
CA GLU A 1039 -25.19 -18.51 -10.64
C GLU A 1039 -24.40 -19.82 -10.66
N SER A 1040 -23.08 -19.70 -10.77
CA SER A 1040 -22.15 -20.78 -10.43
C SER A 1040 -21.82 -20.67 -8.94
N ASP A 1041 -22.24 -21.66 -8.15
CA ASP A 1041 -21.89 -21.76 -6.72
C ASP A 1041 -20.38 -21.62 -6.53
N ASN A 1042 -19.96 -20.60 -5.75
CA ASN A 1042 -18.66 -20.43 -5.06
C ASN A 1042 -18.40 -18.96 -4.64
N TYR A 1043 -19.14 -17.98 -5.17
CA TYR A 1043 -19.00 -16.57 -4.74
C TYR A 1043 -19.78 -16.31 -3.45
N GLY A 1044 -19.07 -16.01 -2.35
CA GLY A 1044 -19.67 -15.76 -1.04
C GLY A 1044 -20.68 -14.60 -1.00
N GLU A 1045 -21.68 -14.71 -0.12
CA GLU A 1045 -22.96 -13.95 -0.12
C GLU A 1045 -22.84 -12.42 -0.27
N GLU A 1046 -21.71 -11.81 0.13
CA GLU A 1046 -21.54 -10.35 0.14
C GLU A 1046 -20.98 -9.72 -1.14
N ARG A 1047 -20.38 -10.49 -2.05
CA ARG A 1047 -19.58 -9.93 -3.17
C ARG A 1047 -20.07 -10.30 -4.58
N GLY A 1048 -21.01 -11.23 -4.68
CA GLY A 1048 -21.52 -11.76 -5.96
C GLY A 1048 -22.77 -11.09 -6.54
N SER A 1049 -23.42 -10.14 -5.86
CA SER A 1049 -24.76 -9.65 -6.28
C SER A 1049 -24.78 -8.99 -7.67
N VAL A 1050 -25.63 -9.54 -8.54
CA VAL A 1050 -25.95 -9.09 -9.91
C VAL A 1050 -27.47 -9.14 -10.06
N ASN A 1051 -28.05 -8.26 -10.87
CA ASN A 1051 -29.48 -8.28 -11.20
C ASN A 1051 -29.69 -8.04 -12.69
N VAL A 1052 -30.09 -9.09 -13.41
CA VAL A 1052 -30.25 -9.07 -14.87
C VAL A 1052 -31.50 -8.28 -15.28
N GLY A 1053 -32.57 -8.35 -14.48
CA GLY A 1053 -33.80 -7.59 -14.72
C GLY A 1053 -33.58 -6.08 -14.60
N GLU A 1054 -32.94 -5.61 -13.52
CA GLU A 1054 -32.54 -4.21 -13.39
C GLU A 1054 -31.56 -3.78 -14.51
N ALA A 1055 -30.61 -4.65 -14.89
CA ALA A 1055 -29.65 -4.32 -15.94
C ALA A 1055 -30.33 -4.14 -17.31
N ALA A 1056 -31.28 -5.01 -17.67
CA ALA A 1056 -32.06 -4.88 -18.90
C ALA A 1056 -32.90 -3.60 -18.94
N ILE A 1057 -33.54 -3.22 -17.82
CA ILE A 1057 -34.24 -1.93 -17.68
C ILE A 1057 -33.28 -0.76 -17.93
N VAL A 1058 -32.12 -0.74 -17.25
CA VAL A 1058 -31.12 0.33 -17.38
C VAL A 1058 -30.62 0.45 -18.82
N VAL A 1059 -30.28 -0.67 -19.47
CA VAL A 1059 -29.84 -0.70 -20.88
C VAL A 1059 -30.93 -0.22 -21.84
N LYS A 1060 -32.20 -0.62 -21.64
CA LYS A 1060 -33.35 -0.16 -22.44
C LYS A 1060 -33.59 1.35 -22.32
N LEU A 1061 -33.46 1.90 -21.11
CA LEU A 1061 -33.59 3.35 -20.87
C LEU A 1061 -32.43 4.13 -21.52
N ILE A 1062 -31.19 3.63 -21.40
CA ILE A 1062 -30.00 4.20 -22.06
C ILE A 1062 -30.17 4.23 -23.58
N HIS A 1063 -30.51 3.11 -24.21
CA HIS A 1063 -30.76 3.05 -25.65
C HIS A 1063 -31.87 4.01 -26.11
N THR A 1064 -32.83 4.34 -25.23
CA THR A 1064 -33.90 5.30 -25.55
C THR A 1064 -33.42 6.75 -25.39
N LEU A 1065 -32.68 7.07 -24.33
CA LEU A 1065 -32.06 8.39 -24.12
C LEU A 1065 -31.12 8.77 -25.28
N LEU A 1066 -30.28 7.83 -25.72
CA LEU A 1066 -29.38 8.02 -26.86
C LEU A 1066 -30.15 8.26 -28.17
N LYS A 1067 -31.24 7.51 -28.41
CA LYS A 1067 -32.11 7.72 -29.58
C LYS A 1067 -32.85 9.05 -29.52
N ALA A 1068 -33.24 9.54 -28.35
CA ALA A 1068 -33.77 10.88 -28.15
C ALA A 1068 -32.70 11.99 -28.23
N GLY A 1069 -31.44 11.65 -28.52
CA GLY A 1069 -30.36 12.58 -28.82
C GLY A 1069 -29.59 13.13 -27.61
N VAL A 1070 -29.74 12.53 -26.43
CA VAL A 1070 -28.91 12.82 -25.24
C VAL A 1070 -27.47 12.35 -25.50
N ASN A 1071 -26.49 13.17 -25.10
CA ASN A 1071 -25.07 12.82 -25.23
C ASN A 1071 -24.69 11.68 -24.26
N PRO A 1072 -23.94 10.64 -24.65
CA PRO A 1072 -23.31 9.70 -23.71
C PRO A 1072 -22.64 10.35 -22.50
N ASP A 1073 -21.92 11.47 -22.68
CA ASP A 1073 -21.26 12.20 -21.57
C ASP A 1073 -22.25 12.75 -20.54
N ASP A 1074 -23.52 12.95 -20.89
CA ASP A 1074 -24.56 13.47 -20.01
C ASP A 1074 -25.27 12.37 -19.20
N ILE A 1075 -24.99 11.10 -19.47
CA ILE A 1075 -25.56 9.93 -18.82
C ILE A 1075 -24.54 9.33 -17.83
N GLY A 1076 -25.03 8.86 -16.68
CA GLY A 1076 -24.24 8.08 -15.73
C GLY A 1076 -25.04 6.92 -15.14
N VAL A 1077 -24.36 5.83 -14.84
CA VAL A 1077 -24.94 4.62 -14.24
C VAL A 1077 -24.19 4.27 -12.96
N ILE A 1078 -24.94 4.07 -11.89
CA ILE A 1078 -24.42 3.76 -10.56
C ILE A 1078 -25.03 2.46 -10.07
N ALA A 1079 -24.20 1.55 -9.55
CA ALA A 1079 -24.67 0.41 -8.77
C ALA A 1079 -23.73 0.20 -7.56
N PRO A 1080 -24.23 -0.27 -6.41
CA PRO A 1080 -23.39 -0.46 -5.23
C PRO A 1080 -22.43 -1.66 -5.40
N TYR A 1081 -22.85 -2.72 -6.10
CA TYR A 1081 -22.06 -3.95 -6.24
C TYR A 1081 -21.19 -3.93 -7.51
N ARG A 1082 -19.91 -4.28 -7.35
CA ARG A 1082 -18.93 -4.34 -8.47
C ARG A 1082 -19.31 -5.35 -9.55
N ALA A 1083 -19.98 -6.44 -9.19
CA ALA A 1083 -20.44 -7.45 -10.15
C ALA A 1083 -21.54 -6.86 -11.08
N GLN A 1084 -22.53 -6.15 -10.52
CA GLN A 1084 -23.52 -5.41 -11.30
C GLN A 1084 -22.89 -4.32 -12.19
N VAL A 1085 -21.91 -3.56 -11.66
CA VAL A 1085 -21.13 -2.60 -12.48
C VAL A 1085 -20.40 -3.30 -13.65
N SER A 1086 -19.85 -4.50 -13.43
CA SER A 1086 -19.18 -5.29 -14.49
C SER A 1086 -20.16 -5.80 -15.56
N LEU A 1087 -21.36 -6.26 -15.17
CA LEU A 1087 -22.42 -6.61 -16.12
C LEU A 1087 -22.85 -5.39 -16.95
N LEU A 1088 -23.17 -4.28 -16.29
CA LEU A 1088 -23.61 -3.05 -16.93
C LEU A 1088 -22.53 -2.48 -17.87
N LYS A 1089 -21.25 -2.50 -17.48
CA LYS A 1089 -20.14 -2.10 -18.36
C LYS A 1089 -20.09 -2.92 -19.64
N LYS A 1090 -20.30 -4.24 -19.58
CA LYS A 1090 -20.27 -5.10 -20.77
C LYS A 1090 -21.41 -4.79 -21.74
N GLN A 1091 -22.62 -4.55 -21.24
CA GLN A 1091 -23.78 -4.25 -22.09
C GLN A 1091 -23.78 -2.83 -22.66
N VAL A 1092 -23.17 -1.87 -21.96
CA VAL A 1092 -23.15 -0.45 -22.36
C VAL A 1092 -21.83 -0.04 -23.07
N HIS A 1093 -20.86 -0.95 -23.16
CA HIS A 1093 -19.54 -0.73 -23.79
C HIS A 1093 -19.57 -0.05 -25.18
N PRO A 1094 -20.54 -0.31 -26.09
CA PRO A 1094 -20.58 0.34 -27.40
C PRO A 1094 -20.82 1.87 -27.39
N HIS A 1095 -21.03 2.48 -26.22
CA HIS A 1095 -21.49 3.87 -26.08
C HIS A 1095 -20.63 4.75 -25.15
N ASP A 1096 -19.55 4.23 -24.57
CA ASP A 1096 -18.62 4.94 -23.66
C ASP A 1096 -19.28 5.69 -22.49
N ILE A 1097 -20.44 5.20 -22.03
CA ILE A 1097 -21.17 5.80 -20.89
C ILE A 1097 -20.51 5.40 -19.57
N GLU A 1098 -20.42 6.36 -18.66
CA GLU A 1098 -19.83 6.15 -17.35
C GLU A 1098 -20.73 5.28 -16.43
N VAL A 1099 -20.40 3.99 -16.36
CA VAL A 1099 -20.90 3.05 -15.33
C VAL A 1099 -19.86 2.93 -14.22
N ASN A 1100 -20.19 3.13 -12.94
CA ASN A 1100 -19.21 3.03 -11.83
C ASN A 1100 -19.90 2.72 -10.48
N THR A 1101 -19.15 2.33 -9.43
CA THR A 1101 -19.73 2.25 -8.07
C THR A 1101 -19.94 3.64 -7.47
N VAL A 1102 -20.76 3.74 -6.42
CA VAL A 1102 -20.99 5.01 -5.66
C VAL A 1102 -19.67 5.66 -5.28
N ASP A 1103 -18.78 4.88 -4.68
CA ASP A 1103 -17.43 5.26 -4.22
C ASP A 1103 -16.54 5.79 -5.38
N GLN A 1104 -16.70 5.23 -6.59
CA GLN A 1104 -15.98 5.67 -7.80
C GLN A 1104 -16.60 6.94 -8.44
N TYR A 1105 -17.89 7.19 -8.18
CA TYR A 1105 -18.65 8.34 -8.70
C TYR A 1105 -18.49 9.62 -7.85
N GLN A 1106 -17.85 9.56 -6.68
CA GLN A 1106 -17.70 10.73 -5.82
C GLN A 1106 -16.89 11.84 -6.52
N GLY A 1107 -17.23 13.09 -6.20
CA GLY A 1107 -16.76 14.29 -6.92
C GLY A 1107 -17.50 14.57 -8.25
N ARG A 1108 -17.81 13.54 -9.04
CA ARG A 1108 -18.42 13.64 -10.38
C ARG A 1108 -19.90 14.08 -10.34
N ASP A 1109 -20.47 14.39 -11.52
CA ASP A 1109 -21.90 14.57 -11.78
C ASP A 1109 -22.26 14.35 -13.26
N LYS A 1110 -23.54 14.10 -13.54
CA LYS A 1110 -24.12 13.88 -14.88
C LYS A 1110 -25.52 14.51 -14.98
N SER A 1111 -26.00 14.74 -16.19
CA SER A 1111 -27.35 15.28 -16.42
C SER A 1111 -28.44 14.29 -16.02
N VAL A 1112 -28.27 13.02 -16.39
CA VAL A 1112 -29.10 11.87 -15.99
C VAL A 1112 -28.27 10.88 -15.19
N ILE A 1113 -28.79 10.42 -14.05
CA ILE A 1113 -28.25 9.28 -13.30
C ILE A 1113 -29.28 8.15 -13.25
N LEU A 1114 -28.85 6.95 -13.61
CA LEU A 1114 -29.57 5.70 -13.37
C LEU A 1114 -28.89 4.95 -12.21
N TYR A 1115 -29.62 4.66 -11.14
CA TYR A 1115 -29.14 3.91 -9.97
C TYR A 1115 -29.80 2.53 -9.92
N SER A 1116 -29.00 1.46 -9.99
CA SER A 1116 -29.45 0.07 -9.88
C SER A 1116 -29.20 -0.42 -8.44
N CYS A 1117 -30.25 -0.65 -7.66
CA CYS A 1117 -30.14 -1.14 -6.27
C CYS A 1117 -29.60 -2.58 -6.18
N THR A 1118 -29.73 -3.36 -7.26
CA THR A 1118 -29.31 -4.76 -7.45
C THR A 1118 -30.05 -5.77 -6.58
N LYS A 1119 -30.23 -5.54 -5.27
CA LYS A 1119 -30.83 -6.54 -4.38
C LYS A 1119 -32.35 -6.66 -4.56
N SER A 1120 -32.79 -7.87 -4.89
CA SER A 1120 -34.16 -8.37 -4.75
C SER A 1120 -34.08 -9.68 -3.95
N LEU A 1121 -34.94 -9.85 -2.93
CA LEU A 1121 -34.84 -10.96 -1.97
C LEU A 1121 -36.23 -11.52 -1.60
N PRO A 1122 -36.39 -12.86 -1.52
CA PRO A 1122 -37.62 -13.48 -1.04
C PRO A 1122 -37.86 -13.15 0.44
N GLN A 1123 -39.13 -13.07 0.81
CA GLN A 1123 -39.61 -12.58 2.12
C GLN A 1123 -39.00 -13.34 3.32
N GLU A 1124 -38.78 -14.65 3.17
CA GLU A 1124 -38.14 -15.52 4.15
C GLU A 1124 -36.72 -15.08 4.55
N LYS A 1125 -36.02 -14.32 3.70
CA LYS A 1125 -34.67 -13.82 3.98
C LYS A 1125 -34.65 -12.46 4.67
N TRP A 1126 -35.80 -11.78 4.87
CA TRP A 1126 -35.82 -10.41 5.38
C TRP A 1126 -35.45 -10.28 6.87
N GLU A 1127 -35.45 -11.36 7.65
CA GLU A 1127 -35.21 -11.33 9.11
C GLU A 1127 -33.76 -11.08 9.54
N LYS A 1128 -32.76 -11.32 8.67
CA LYS A 1128 -31.37 -10.96 8.96
C LYS A 1128 -31.23 -9.44 9.04
N LYS A 1129 -31.00 -8.88 10.24
CA LYS A 1129 -30.67 -7.46 10.43
C LYS A 1129 -29.52 -7.03 9.49
N TYR A 1130 -29.83 -6.20 8.49
CA TYR A 1130 -28.89 -5.77 7.46
C TYR A 1130 -27.95 -4.63 7.87
N GLU A 1131 -27.69 -4.48 9.17
CA GLU A 1131 -26.76 -3.47 9.70
C GLU A 1131 -25.39 -3.60 9.01
N PHE A 1132 -24.77 -2.47 8.70
CA PHE A 1132 -23.47 -2.34 8.04
C PHE A 1132 -23.35 -2.80 6.57
N GLN A 1133 -24.43 -3.28 5.93
CA GLN A 1133 -24.40 -3.56 4.50
C GLN A 1133 -24.34 -2.28 3.65
N ILE A 1134 -23.81 -2.41 2.43
CA ILE A 1134 -23.56 -1.29 1.49
C ILE A 1134 -24.83 -0.48 1.12
N LEU A 1135 -26.03 -1.03 1.32
CA LEU A 1135 -27.32 -0.37 1.10
C LEU A 1135 -27.92 0.28 2.36
N ASP A 1136 -27.45 -0.09 3.56
CA ASP A 1136 -27.84 0.57 4.83
C ASP A 1136 -26.97 1.82 5.12
N ASP A 1137 -25.93 2.01 4.32
CA ASP A 1137 -25.06 3.20 4.30
C ASP A 1137 -25.81 4.43 3.75
N HIS A 1138 -26.20 5.32 4.68
CA HIS A 1138 -26.85 6.59 4.34
C HIS A 1138 -25.97 7.50 3.46
N GLN A 1139 -24.66 7.57 3.74
CA GLN A 1139 -23.73 8.47 3.05
C GLN A 1139 -23.52 8.03 1.59
N ARG A 1140 -23.56 6.71 1.30
CA ARG A 1140 -23.60 6.19 -0.07
C ARG A 1140 -24.87 6.60 -0.81
N LEU A 1141 -26.04 6.48 -0.20
CA LEU A 1141 -27.30 6.90 -0.83
C LEU A 1141 -27.30 8.42 -1.09
N THR A 1142 -26.83 9.23 -0.14
CA THR A 1142 -26.65 10.68 -0.31
C THR A 1142 -25.70 11.02 -1.46
N VAL A 1143 -24.56 10.33 -1.59
CA VAL A 1143 -23.67 10.51 -2.75
C VAL A 1143 -24.38 10.17 -4.05
N ALA A 1144 -25.03 9.01 -4.14
CA ALA A 1144 -25.70 8.53 -5.35
C ALA A 1144 -26.76 9.51 -5.89
N ILE A 1145 -27.70 9.93 -5.03
CA ILE A 1145 -28.75 10.91 -5.35
C ILE A 1145 -28.13 12.20 -5.89
N THR A 1146 -27.11 12.70 -5.19
CA THR A 1146 -26.50 14.02 -5.45
C THR A 1146 -25.50 14.03 -6.62
N ARG A 1147 -25.41 12.95 -7.41
CA ARG A 1147 -24.67 12.93 -8.69
C ARG A 1147 -25.48 13.49 -9.86
N SER A 1148 -26.80 13.52 -9.76
CA SER A 1148 -27.69 13.98 -10.83
C SER A 1148 -27.79 15.52 -10.88
N LYS A 1149 -28.05 16.06 -12.07
CA LYS A 1149 -28.40 17.47 -12.27
C LYS A 1149 -29.88 17.66 -12.55
N HIS A 1150 -30.36 16.99 -13.60
CA HIS A 1150 -31.68 17.23 -14.19
C HIS A 1150 -32.63 16.03 -13.99
N LYS A 1151 -32.10 14.81 -13.90
CA LYS A 1151 -32.93 13.61 -13.71
C LYS A 1151 -32.23 12.49 -12.95
N LEU A 1152 -32.97 11.85 -12.06
CA LEU A 1152 -32.58 10.72 -11.23
C LEU A 1152 -33.60 9.59 -11.39
N ILE A 1153 -33.13 8.42 -11.83
CA ILE A 1153 -33.95 7.21 -12.00
C ILE A 1153 -33.36 6.15 -11.07
N ILE A 1154 -34.14 5.68 -10.10
CA ILE A 1154 -33.74 4.61 -9.17
C ILE A 1154 -34.52 3.36 -9.57
N VAL A 1155 -33.82 2.28 -9.92
CA VAL A 1155 -34.39 0.98 -10.32
C VAL A 1155 -34.17 -0.01 -9.18
N CYS A 1156 -35.25 -0.59 -8.66
CA CYS A 1156 -35.18 -1.45 -7.48
C CYS A 1156 -36.42 -2.33 -7.27
N ASP A 1157 -36.24 -3.46 -6.58
CA ASP A 1157 -37.31 -4.13 -5.83
C ASP A 1157 -37.65 -3.28 -4.59
N LYS A 1158 -38.79 -2.57 -4.61
CA LYS A 1158 -39.21 -1.68 -3.51
C LYS A 1158 -39.42 -2.43 -2.19
N PRO A 1159 -40.20 -3.54 -2.13
CA PRO A 1159 -40.31 -4.36 -0.92
C PRO A 1159 -38.97 -4.79 -0.32
N THR A 1160 -38.00 -5.22 -1.13
CA THR A 1160 -36.66 -5.55 -0.63
C THR A 1160 -35.94 -4.31 -0.10
N MET A 1161 -36.03 -3.16 -0.79
CA MET A 1161 -35.39 -1.92 -0.37
C MET A 1161 -35.96 -1.31 0.93
N GLU A 1162 -37.25 -1.52 1.24
CA GLU A 1162 -37.88 -1.01 2.47
C GLU A 1162 -37.33 -1.61 3.77
N ASN A 1163 -36.53 -2.68 3.67
CA ASN A 1163 -35.79 -3.28 4.80
C ASN A 1163 -34.51 -2.49 5.17
N PHE A 1164 -33.99 -1.64 4.27
CA PHE A 1164 -32.79 -0.82 4.52
C PHE A 1164 -33.20 0.59 4.97
N LEU A 1165 -32.61 1.08 6.06
CA LEU A 1165 -33.07 2.32 6.71
C LEU A 1165 -32.92 3.58 5.83
N PRO A 1166 -31.88 3.75 4.99
CA PRO A 1166 -31.79 4.88 4.07
C PRO A 1166 -32.90 4.88 3.01
N PHE A 1167 -33.23 3.71 2.44
CA PHE A 1167 -34.24 3.58 1.38
C PHE A 1167 -35.67 3.71 1.94
N LYS A 1168 -35.94 3.15 3.12
CA LYS A 1168 -37.20 3.39 3.84
C LYS A 1168 -37.44 4.88 4.11
N LYS A 1169 -36.38 5.62 4.49
CA LYS A 1169 -36.43 7.09 4.63
C LYS A 1169 -36.59 7.80 3.29
N LEU A 1170 -35.96 7.33 2.23
CA LEU A 1170 -36.07 7.89 0.88
C LEU A 1170 -37.52 7.84 0.39
N PHE A 1171 -38.13 6.65 0.40
CA PHE A 1171 -39.49 6.44 -0.12
C PHE A 1171 -40.55 7.21 0.68
N ALA A 1172 -40.35 7.42 1.98
CA ALA A 1172 -41.21 8.26 2.82
C ALA A 1172 -41.19 9.76 2.47
N HIS A 1173 -40.27 10.21 1.60
CA HIS A 1173 -40.22 11.57 1.06
C HIS A 1173 -40.50 11.64 -0.45
N CYS A 1174 -40.86 10.52 -1.08
CA CYS A 1174 -41.36 10.46 -2.46
C CYS A 1174 -42.89 10.54 -2.48
N ARG A 1175 -43.46 11.14 -3.53
CA ARG A 1175 -44.91 11.16 -3.79
C ARG A 1175 -45.32 9.87 -4.49
N GLU A 1176 -46.60 9.53 -4.46
CA GLU A 1176 -47.13 8.37 -5.22
C GLU A 1176 -46.86 8.49 -6.72
N GLU A 1177 -46.94 9.72 -7.28
CA GLU A 1177 -46.62 10.03 -8.68
C GLU A 1177 -45.16 9.77 -9.08
N ASP A 1178 -44.24 9.63 -8.12
CA ASP A 1178 -42.82 9.37 -8.37
C ASP A 1178 -42.54 7.87 -8.59
N PHE A 1179 -43.48 6.98 -8.24
CA PHE A 1179 -43.33 5.53 -8.37
C PHE A 1179 -43.90 5.01 -9.71
N VAL A 1180 -43.10 4.23 -10.44
CA VAL A 1180 -43.51 3.48 -11.63
C VAL A 1180 -43.37 1.99 -11.33
N ASN A 1181 -44.50 1.31 -11.12
CA ASN A 1181 -44.54 -0.13 -10.90
C ASN A 1181 -44.52 -0.89 -12.22
N LEU A 1182 -43.51 -1.73 -12.44
CA LEU A 1182 -43.35 -2.58 -13.61
C LEU A 1182 -43.92 -3.98 -13.33
N ARG A 1183 -45.02 -4.32 -14.03
CA ARG A 1183 -45.69 -5.62 -13.98
C ARG A 1183 -46.07 -6.01 -15.40
N ASP A 1184 -46.04 -7.30 -15.70
CA ASP A 1184 -46.46 -7.80 -17.01
C ASP A 1184 -47.90 -7.37 -17.34
N ASN A 1185 -48.10 -6.85 -18.54
CA ASN A 1185 -49.36 -6.26 -19.04
C ASN A 1185 -49.80 -4.94 -18.37
N HIS A 1186 -48.94 -4.31 -17.55
CA HIS A 1186 -49.20 -3.00 -16.95
C HIS A 1186 -48.36 -1.90 -17.62
N ASN A 1187 -48.97 -0.75 -17.98
CA ASN A 1187 -48.29 0.38 -18.66
C ASN A 1187 -47.46 -0.01 -19.90
N ASP A 1188 -47.93 -1.01 -20.67
CA ASP A 1188 -47.25 -1.57 -21.85
C ASP A 1188 -45.86 -2.17 -21.52
N PHE A 1189 -45.76 -2.85 -20.38
CA PHE A 1189 -44.56 -3.56 -19.93
C PHE A 1189 -44.71 -5.09 -20.08
N SER A 1190 -43.60 -5.73 -20.45
CA SER A 1190 -43.45 -7.18 -20.62
C SER A 1190 -42.02 -7.58 -20.30
N TRP A 1191 -41.82 -8.39 -19.25
CA TRP A 1191 -40.50 -8.93 -18.88
C TRP A 1191 -39.92 -9.81 -20.00
N LYS A 1192 -40.78 -10.54 -20.72
CA LYS A 1192 -40.36 -11.39 -21.84
C LYS A 1192 -39.72 -10.54 -22.95
N GLU A 1193 -40.42 -9.51 -23.43
CA GLU A 1193 -39.91 -8.62 -24.49
C GLU A 1193 -38.67 -7.83 -24.07
N LEU A 1194 -38.47 -7.64 -22.76
CA LEU A 1194 -37.30 -6.94 -22.22
C LEU A 1194 -36.08 -7.85 -22.08
N LEU A 1195 -36.26 -9.15 -21.85
CA LEU A 1195 -35.19 -10.14 -21.68
C LEU A 1195 -34.82 -10.89 -22.96
N GLU A 1196 -35.60 -10.72 -24.04
CA GLU A 1196 -35.28 -11.16 -25.41
C GLU A 1196 -34.44 -10.11 -26.18
N LEU A 1197 -34.00 -9.02 -25.52
CA LEU A 1197 -33.25 -7.88 -26.07
C LEU A 1197 -31.87 -7.68 -25.42
#